data_AF-A0AAD3T768-F1
#
_entry.id   AF-A0AAD3T768-F1
#
_cell.length_a   1.000
_cell.length_b   1.000
_cell.length_c   1.000
_cell.angle_alpha   90.00
_cell.angle_beta   90.00
_cell.angle_gamma   90.00
#
_symmetry.space_group_name_H-M   'P 1'
#
loop_
_entity.id
_entity.type
_entity.pdbx_description
1 polymer ?
#
loop_
_entity_poly.entity_id
_entity_poly.type
_entity_poly.pdbx_seq_one_letter_code
_entity_poly.pdbx_strand_id
1 'polypeptide(L)'
;MDSERVFSINTCFVIQATSQVAKVMFESAVDILLFFRYLLNISGQIDMLPADKARVQLELIPMIREIIAEWFIIYFFGTTPSESHSMEDFSSQLSSLQIDGNGDKGSWTDKLGSINFTLDFILILNTHCSLENKCSQSSSSFANPQNIISLVQRLTSWILWGQSGKKSYIFGHSTELASILLKHGQYTAVENFLRFVDAHLRNENSSESIQSTDGEWCVLHHLLGCCLIGQAQGELLGPIKEKKVSEAVRCFFRASSGAAADALLSLPYQAGLQHHLSHTMSDHASDAVWKVHYYQWVMQLLEQYNISEAACQFALAALEQVDEAVVLNSNGFTIDLANESANTIKGRLWANVFKFTLDLNMYYDAYCAIISNPDEESKGICLRRFIIFLYEHGSTKILCDGELPFIGLIEKVERELVWKAARSDISARPNSYMLLYAFEMQRMNWRKAANYIYLYSVRLETEMAVRNYQSPSVVFQERLNGISAAINALHLVHPRYAWIDLQIGGNHFRNECHPSKKPRTVEEQSGNSGVYPRRQWPFIGIEKLEDEFVLTYAEYLLSLANVKWMRPGNETLPSDLVDLLIETDSYDMAFTVLLRFWKGSRLKRELERVFSAVAFKCCPTKVSSSGIGSTDLLLLPSKDDTIIHEAFNGNPSVRQSNRNNQLEVLELYLDKYKRFHARLPIVVAETLLRSDPQIELPHWLVCMFKGGQQKTAWGMTGQECDAASLLRLYVDYGRYTEATDILVEYIVAYASAKPADIIHRKRPFAAWFPYTAIERLWCQLEESVSSGQMVQQCEKLKSILLGALQSHLHLLKGDSEDAVSSAI
;
A
#
# COMPACT_ATOMS: atom_id res chain seq x y z
N MET A 1 8.02 35.11 -52.73
CA MET A 1 7.55 36.51 -52.93
C MET A 1 6.19 36.51 -52.27
N ASP A 2 6.22 36.42 -50.96
CA ASP A 2 5.06 36.14 -50.13
C ASP A 2 4.93 37.39 -49.27
N SER A 3 3.89 38.15 -49.54
CA SER A 3 3.64 39.42 -48.88
C SER A 3 3.54 39.15 -47.38
N GLU A 4 4.54 39.62 -46.63
CA GLU A 4 4.40 39.88 -45.22
C GLU A 4 3.00 40.48 -44.99
N ARG A 5 2.16 39.81 -44.21
CA ARG A 5 0.87 40.35 -43.75
C ARG A 5 1.16 41.52 -42.80
N VAL A 6 1.67 42.61 -43.35
CA VAL A 6 2.01 43.83 -42.62
C VAL A 6 0.70 44.53 -42.30
N PHE A 7 0.42 44.68 -41.01
CA PHE A 7 -0.51 45.66 -40.47
C PHE A 7 -0.50 46.94 -41.30
N SER A 8 -1.58 47.22 -42.04
CA SER A 8 -1.64 48.44 -42.82
C SER A 8 -2.02 49.61 -41.90
N ILE A 9 -1.30 50.73 -42.01
CA ILE A 9 -1.64 52.00 -41.35
C ILE A 9 -3.12 52.37 -41.61
N ASN A 10 -3.62 52.05 -42.80
CA ASN A 10 -5.02 52.25 -43.20
C ASN A 10 -6.00 51.44 -42.32
N THR A 11 -5.64 50.23 -41.87
CA THR A 11 -6.49 49.42 -40.97
C THR A 11 -6.63 50.09 -39.60
N CYS A 12 -5.54 50.63 -39.06
CA CYS A 12 -5.56 51.38 -37.80
C CYS A 12 -6.42 52.64 -37.90
N PHE A 13 -6.29 53.40 -39.00
CA PHE A 13 -7.12 54.57 -39.26
C PHE A 13 -8.61 54.24 -39.38
N VAL A 14 -8.98 53.14 -40.06
CA VAL A 14 -10.38 52.72 -40.20
C VAL A 14 -10.98 52.36 -38.84
N ILE A 15 -10.24 51.63 -37.99
CA ILE A 15 -10.72 51.25 -36.65
C ILE A 15 -10.88 52.48 -35.75
N GLN A 16 -9.87 53.35 -35.73
CA GLN A 16 -9.93 54.58 -34.95
C GLN A 16 -11.07 55.49 -35.41
N ALA A 17 -11.28 55.63 -36.73
CA ALA A 17 -12.40 56.40 -37.27
C ALA A 17 -13.75 55.78 -36.92
N THR A 18 -13.88 54.45 -37.01
CA THR A 18 -15.10 53.72 -36.63
C THR A 18 -15.43 53.91 -35.15
N SER A 19 -14.43 53.78 -34.27
CA SER A 19 -14.58 53.97 -32.82
C SER A 19 -15.02 55.40 -32.46
N GLN A 20 -14.43 56.42 -33.11
CA GLN A 20 -14.82 57.82 -32.89
C GLN A 20 -16.24 58.12 -33.40
N VAL A 21 -16.61 57.60 -34.57
CA VAL A 21 -17.99 57.74 -35.09
C VAL A 21 -18.97 57.07 -34.14
N ALA A 22 -18.70 55.83 -33.71
CA ALA A 22 -19.56 55.10 -32.80
C ALA A 22 -19.72 55.83 -31.45
N LYS A 23 -18.64 56.42 -30.92
CA LYS A 23 -18.68 57.22 -29.68
C LYS A 23 -19.65 58.40 -29.80
N VAL A 24 -19.49 59.21 -30.85
CA VAL A 24 -20.33 60.42 -31.05
C VAL A 24 -21.79 60.04 -31.27
N MET A 25 -22.04 58.97 -32.04
CA MET A 25 -23.40 58.48 -32.29
C MET A 25 -24.04 57.91 -31.02
N PHE A 26 -23.29 57.19 -30.19
CA PHE A 26 -23.73 56.68 -28.90
C PHE A 26 -24.07 57.81 -27.93
N GLU A 27 -23.17 58.78 -27.74
CA GLU A 27 -23.39 59.94 -26.86
C GLU A 27 -24.63 60.74 -27.30
N SER A 28 -24.75 60.99 -28.61
CA SER A 28 -25.92 61.68 -29.17
C SER A 28 -27.23 60.91 -28.94
N ALA A 29 -27.22 59.58 -29.12
CA ALA A 29 -28.41 58.77 -28.91
C ALA A 29 -28.81 58.71 -27.42
N VAL A 30 -27.84 58.67 -26.50
CA VAL A 30 -28.08 58.76 -25.05
C VAL A 30 -28.64 60.12 -24.67
N ASP A 31 -28.13 61.21 -25.23
CA ASP A 31 -28.64 62.56 -25.00
C ASP A 31 -30.10 62.69 -25.47
N ILE A 32 -30.43 62.12 -26.64
CA ILE A 32 -31.81 62.09 -27.14
C ILE A 32 -32.70 61.24 -26.22
N LEU A 33 -32.22 60.10 -25.71
CA LEU A 33 -32.97 59.27 -24.76
C LEU A 33 -33.23 60.02 -23.45
N LEU A 34 -32.21 60.71 -22.91
CA LEU A 34 -32.34 61.54 -21.72
C LEU A 34 -33.35 62.66 -21.96
N PHE A 35 -33.25 63.36 -23.09
CA PHE A 35 -34.20 64.39 -23.48
C PHE A 35 -35.63 63.85 -23.52
N PHE A 36 -35.89 62.70 -24.15
CA PHE A 36 -37.23 62.11 -24.17
C PHE A 36 -37.71 61.67 -22.80
N ARG A 37 -36.84 61.15 -21.93
CA ARG A 37 -37.20 60.86 -20.54
C ARG A 37 -37.53 62.12 -19.74
N TYR A 38 -36.77 63.20 -19.91
CA TYR A 38 -37.08 64.50 -19.28
C TYR A 38 -38.39 65.08 -19.83
N LEU A 39 -38.63 64.98 -21.13
CA LEU A 39 -39.89 65.41 -21.76
C LEU A 39 -41.10 64.63 -21.20
N LEU A 40 -40.96 63.31 -21.01
CA LEU A 40 -42.00 62.51 -20.37
C LEU A 40 -42.24 62.92 -18.90
N ASN A 41 -41.18 63.25 -18.15
CA ASN A 41 -41.30 63.70 -16.77
C ASN A 41 -41.94 65.10 -16.64
N ILE A 42 -41.67 66.00 -17.59
CA ILE A 42 -42.21 67.37 -17.64
C ILE A 42 -43.52 67.43 -18.47
N SER A 43 -44.00 66.29 -19.00
CA SER A 43 -45.16 66.21 -19.90
C SER A 43 -46.43 66.87 -19.33
N GLY A 44 -46.60 66.87 -18.01
CA GLY A 44 -47.71 67.55 -17.33
C GLY A 44 -47.60 69.07 -17.21
N GLN A 45 -46.41 69.65 -17.41
CA GLN A 45 -46.19 71.10 -17.42
C GLN A 45 -46.17 71.69 -18.85
N ILE A 46 -46.01 70.85 -19.87
CA ILE A 46 -45.93 71.23 -21.29
C ILE A 46 -47.27 70.98 -22.02
N ASP A 47 -48.32 70.53 -21.32
CA ASP A 47 -49.61 70.13 -21.89
C ASP A 47 -49.48 69.17 -23.07
N MET A 48 -48.57 68.18 -22.94
CA MET A 48 -48.32 67.21 -23.99
C MET A 48 -49.53 66.27 -24.15
N LEU A 49 -49.99 66.08 -25.39
CA LEU A 49 -51.11 65.19 -25.70
C LEU A 49 -50.80 63.76 -25.23
N PRO A 50 -51.77 63.03 -24.64
CA PRO A 50 -51.55 61.65 -24.18
C PRO A 50 -51.16 60.70 -25.32
N ALA A 51 -51.57 60.99 -26.57
CA ALA A 51 -51.14 60.26 -27.76
C ALA A 51 -49.64 60.46 -28.06
N ASP A 52 -49.12 61.69 -27.93
CA ASP A 52 -47.70 61.96 -28.11
C ASP A 52 -46.87 61.33 -26.98
N LYS A 53 -47.39 61.31 -25.75
CA LYS A 53 -46.77 60.61 -24.62
C LYS A 53 -46.65 59.10 -24.88
N ALA A 54 -47.72 58.47 -25.37
CA ALA A 54 -47.72 57.06 -25.74
C ALA A 54 -46.74 56.78 -26.89
N ARG A 55 -46.70 57.64 -27.92
CA ARG A 55 -45.73 57.52 -29.04
C ARG A 55 -44.28 57.60 -28.57
N VAL A 56 -43.97 58.54 -27.69
CA VAL A 56 -42.61 58.65 -27.11
C VAL A 56 -42.27 57.39 -26.29
N GLN A 57 -43.22 56.89 -25.49
CA GLN A 57 -42.96 55.78 -24.57
C GLN A 57 -42.89 54.41 -25.25
N LEU A 58 -43.74 54.15 -26.26
CA LEU A 58 -43.90 52.84 -26.90
C LEU A 58 -43.13 52.70 -28.22
N GLU A 59 -42.82 53.79 -28.93
CA GLU A 59 -42.18 53.73 -30.25
C GLU A 59 -40.78 54.36 -30.22
N LEU A 60 -40.66 55.61 -29.79
CA LEU A 60 -39.39 56.34 -29.88
C LEU A 60 -38.35 55.87 -28.86
N ILE A 61 -38.76 55.59 -27.62
CA ILE A 61 -37.83 55.11 -26.59
C ILE A 61 -37.25 53.72 -26.93
N PRO A 62 -38.06 52.71 -27.33
CA PRO A 62 -37.53 51.42 -27.78
C PRO A 62 -36.61 51.55 -29.00
N MET A 63 -37.02 52.33 -30.02
CA MET A 63 -36.19 52.59 -31.20
C MET A 63 -34.82 53.20 -30.85
N ILE A 64 -34.79 54.17 -29.92
CA ILE A 64 -33.52 54.77 -29.49
C ILE A 64 -32.70 53.79 -28.65
N ARG A 65 -33.33 52.90 -27.88
CA ARG A 65 -32.60 51.87 -27.12
C ARG A 65 -31.92 50.86 -28.06
N GLU A 66 -32.58 50.45 -29.14
CA GLU A 66 -31.96 49.62 -30.20
C GLU A 66 -30.76 50.35 -30.83
N ILE A 67 -30.93 51.61 -31.22
CA ILE A 67 -29.84 52.44 -31.78
C ILE A 67 -28.67 52.56 -30.79
N ILE A 68 -28.96 52.79 -29.51
CA ILE A 68 -27.93 52.84 -28.45
C ILE A 68 -27.20 51.50 -28.37
N ALA A 69 -27.92 50.37 -28.44
CA ALA A 69 -27.30 49.05 -28.38
C ALA A 69 -26.42 48.75 -29.60
N GLU A 70 -26.88 49.06 -30.81
CA GLU A 70 -26.12 48.90 -32.05
C GLU A 70 -24.81 49.69 -32.00
N TRP A 71 -24.87 50.98 -31.65
CA TRP A 71 -23.67 51.82 -31.55
C TRP A 71 -22.77 51.45 -30.37
N PHE A 72 -23.35 50.96 -29.27
CA PHE A 72 -22.58 50.45 -28.14
C PHE A 72 -21.80 49.19 -28.53
N ILE A 73 -22.37 48.27 -29.30
CA ILE A 73 -21.67 47.08 -29.79
C ILE A 73 -20.47 47.51 -30.65
N ILE A 74 -20.67 48.38 -31.63
CA ILE A 74 -19.58 48.88 -32.48
C ILE A 74 -18.50 49.59 -31.63
N TYR A 75 -18.91 50.44 -30.69
CA TYR A 75 -17.99 51.12 -29.80
C TYR A 75 -17.20 50.15 -28.90
N PHE A 76 -17.85 49.09 -28.39
CA PHE A 76 -17.24 48.05 -27.58
C PHE A 76 -16.12 47.33 -28.35
N PHE A 77 -16.37 46.90 -29.58
CA PHE A 77 -15.34 46.23 -30.39
C PHE A 77 -14.19 47.18 -30.80
N GLY A 78 -14.50 48.46 -31.03
CA GLY A 78 -13.51 49.46 -31.42
C GLY A 78 -12.67 50.04 -30.27
N THR A 79 -13.02 49.78 -29.02
CA THR A 79 -12.30 50.31 -27.84
C THR A 79 -11.73 49.24 -26.93
N THR A 80 -12.30 48.04 -26.91
CA THR A 80 -11.82 46.97 -26.04
C THR A 80 -10.49 46.42 -26.58
N PRO A 81 -9.41 46.43 -25.78
CA PRO A 81 -8.15 45.84 -26.19
C PRO A 81 -8.28 44.31 -26.26
N SER A 82 -7.55 43.70 -27.19
CA SER A 82 -7.39 42.25 -27.25
C SER A 82 -6.57 41.75 -26.06
N GLU A 83 -6.91 40.57 -25.57
CA GLU A 83 -6.14 39.79 -24.61
C GLU A 83 -5.02 39.02 -25.32
N SER A 84 -3.87 38.89 -24.67
CA SER A 84 -2.79 38.00 -25.15
C SER A 84 -3.16 36.54 -24.93
N HIS A 85 -2.79 35.66 -25.86
CA HIS A 85 -2.90 34.22 -25.66
C HIS A 85 -2.00 33.77 -24.50
N SER A 86 -2.56 33.23 -23.43
CA SER A 86 -1.80 32.45 -22.46
C SER A 86 -1.37 31.14 -23.14
N MET A 87 -0.07 31.04 -23.41
CA MET A 87 0.62 29.96 -24.13
C MET A 87 0.61 28.61 -23.38
N GLU A 88 -0.55 28.01 -23.07
CA GLU A 88 -0.58 26.65 -22.45
C GLU A 88 -1.71 25.72 -22.91
N ASP A 89 -2.40 25.99 -24.03
CA ASP A 89 -3.30 24.98 -24.62
C ASP A 89 -2.51 24.02 -25.52
N PHE A 90 -2.06 22.88 -24.96
CA PHE A 90 -1.45 21.75 -25.70
C PHE A 90 -2.28 21.27 -26.90
N SER A 91 -3.61 21.47 -26.86
CA SER A 91 -4.55 21.18 -27.95
C SER A 91 -4.32 22.06 -29.18
N SER A 92 -3.93 23.32 -28.99
CA SER A 92 -3.59 24.24 -30.09
C SER A 92 -2.31 23.81 -30.83
N GLN A 93 -1.32 23.27 -30.10
CA GLN A 93 -0.08 22.70 -30.67
C GLN A 93 -0.29 21.39 -31.43
N LEU A 94 -1.28 20.58 -31.05
CA LEU A 94 -1.65 19.37 -31.78
C LEU A 94 -2.45 19.68 -33.04
N SER A 95 -3.32 20.69 -32.99
CA SER A 95 -4.06 21.16 -34.17
C SER A 95 -3.19 21.90 -35.20
N SER A 96 -2.06 22.49 -34.77
CA SER A 96 -1.07 23.09 -35.67
C SER A 96 -0.16 22.06 -36.36
N LEU A 97 -0.22 20.78 -35.97
CA LEU A 97 0.42 19.64 -36.65
C LEU A 97 -0.43 19.06 -37.80
N GLN A 98 -1.49 19.73 -38.25
CA GLN A 98 -2.08 19.42 -39.57
C GLN A 98 -1.11 19.87 -40.67
N ILE A 99 -0.59 18.89 -41.41
CA ILE A 99 0.46 18.97 -42.45
C ILE A 99 0.00 19.71 -43.73
N ASP A 100 -1.06 20.53 -43.68
CA ASP A 100 -1.46 21.36 -44.82
C ASP A 100 -0.99 22.81 -44.61
N GLY A 101 0.00 23.19 -45.42
CA GLY A 101 0.81 24.40 -45.27
C GLY A 101 0.01 25.70 -45.28
N ASN A 102 -0.21 26.26 -44.08
CA ASN A 102 -0.67 27.63 -43.90
C ASN A 102 0.24 28.35 -42.89
N GLY A 103 1.50 28.57 -43.29
CA GLY A 103 2.59 29.16 -42.48
C GLY A 103 2.42 30.64 -42.10
N ASP A 104 1.25 31.23 -42.37
CA ASP A 104 1.00 32.67 -42.25
C ASP A 104 0.27 33.10 -40.96
N LYS A 105 -0.19 32.15 -40.13
CA LYS A 105 -0.98 32.46 -38.92
C LYS A 105 -0.14 32.98 -37.73
N GLY A 106 1.18 32.83 -37.76
CA GLY A 106 2.06 33.12 -36.61
C GLY A 106 2.42 34.59 -36.38
N SER A 107 2.18 35.52 -37.33
CA SER A 107 2.73 36.88 -37.23
C SER A 107 1.82 37.92 -36.54
N TRP A 108 0.51 37.66 -36.44
CA TRP A 108 -0.45 38.54 -35.76
C TRP A 108 -0.77 38.06 -34.34
N THR A 109 -0.63 36.76 -34.08
CA THR A 109 -0.77 36.12 -32.76
C THR A 109 0.17 36.74 -31.73
N ASP A 110 1.36 37.17 -32.15
CA ASP A 110 2.37 37.82 -31.32
C ASP A 110 2.01 39.25 -30.91
N LYS A 111 0.99 39.86 -31.53
CA LYS A 111 0.53 41.24 -31.26
C LYS A 111 -0.77 41.33 -30.47
N LEU A 112 -1.43 40.20 -30.20
CA LEU A 112 -2.57 40.10 -29.28
C LEU A 112 -2.10 40.45 -27.86
N GLY A 113 -2.88 41.28 -27.16
CA GLY A 113 -2.48 41.83 -25.84
C GLY A 113 -1.79 43.19 -25.89
N SER A 114 -1.50 43.73 -27.08
CA SER A 114 -0.96 45.10 -27.20
C SER A 114 -2.08 46.14 -27.08
N ILE A 115 -1.83 47.23 -26.34
CA ILE A 115 -2.81 48.31 -26.04
C ILE A 115 -3.42 48.91 -27.32
N ASN A 116 -2.71 48.84 -28.45
CA ASN A 116 -3.14 49.39 -29.73
C ASN A 116 -3.93 48.39 -30.61
N PHE A 117 -4.09 47.14 -30.17
CA PHE A 117 -4.79 46.09 -30.91
C PHE A 117 -6.16 45.81 -30.25
N THR A 118 -7.21 46.43 -30.79
CA THR A 118 -8.59 46.26 -30.35
C THR A 118 -9.28 45.05 -31.01
N LEU A 119 -10.43 44.62 -30.46
CA LEU A 119 -11.20 43.47 -30.97
C LEU A 119 -11.62 43.64 -32.44
N ASP A 120 -11.87 44.86 -32.90
CA ASP A 120 -12.16 45.16 -34.31
C ASP A 120 -11.05 44.67 -35.25
N PHE A 121 -9.79 44.68 -34.82
CA PHE A 121 -8.72 44.14 -35.66
C PHE A 121 -8.88 42.63 -35.89
N ILE A 122 -9.36 41.88 -34.89
CA ILE A 122 -9.60 40.43 -35.00
C ILE A 122 -10.75 40.17 -35.98
N LEU A 123 -11.80 40.99 -35.94
CA LEU A 123 -12.93 40.91 -36.86
C LEU A 123 -12.52 41.25 -38.30
N ILE A 124 -11.72 42.29 -38.49
CA ILE A 124 -11.21 42.71 -39.80
C ILE A 124 -10.32 41.62 -40.43
N LEU A 125 -9.51 40.92 -39.63
CA LEU A 125 -8.63 39.86 -40.13
C LEU A 125 -9.40 38.60 -40.57
N ASN A 126 -10.45 38.22 -39.85
CA ASN A 126 -11.30 37.09 -40.26
C ASN A 126 -12.12 37.44 -41.52
N THR A 127 -12.54 38.70 -41.68
CA THR A 127 -13.30 39.15 -42.86
C THR A 127 -12.43 39.36 -44.09
N HIS A 128 -11.15 39.72 -43.93
CA HIS A 128 -10.22 39.90 -45.05
C HIS A 128 -9.96 38.63 -45.87
N CYS A 129 -10.16 37.43 -45.31
CA CYS A 129 -10.14 36.18 -46.10
C CYS A 129 -11.27 36.10 -47.15
N SER A 130 -12.30 36.95 -47.08
CA SER A 130 -13.39 37.04 -48.07
C SER A 130 -13.37 38.34 -48.88
N LEU A 131 -12.54 39.30 -48.48
CA LEU A 131 -12.50 40.67 -49.01
C LEU A 131 -11.42 40.85 -50.09
N GLU A 132 -10.84 39.76 -50.58
CA GLU A 132 -9.66 39.79 -51.47
C GLU A 132 -9.96 40.26 -52.90
N ASN A 133 -11.21 40.30 -53.35
CA ASN A 133 -11.45 40.47 -54.77
C ASN A 133 -11.33 41.91 -55.34
N LYS A 134 -10.93 42.94 -54.56
CA LYS A 134 -10.72 44.29 -55.14
C LYS A 134 -9.59 45.16 -54.59
N CYS A 135 -8.79 44.72 -53.61
CA CYS A 135 -7.75 45.59 -53.05
C CYS A 135 -6.36 44.94 -53.00
N SER A 136 -5.93 44.35 -54.11
CA SER A 136 -4.51 44.11 -54.37
C SER A 136 -3.81 45.42 -54.74
N GLN A 137 -3.56 46.28 -53.74
CA GLN A 137 -2.51 47.30 -53.82
C GLN A 137 -1.71 47.28 -52.52
N SER A 138 -0.52 46.74 -52.64
CA SER A 138 0.54 46.71 -51.64
C SER A 138 0.85 48.10 -51.08
N SER A 139 0.89 48.17 -49.75
CA SER A 139 1.84 48.92 -48.90
C SER A 139 2.07 50.43 -49.12
N SER A 140 1.98 51.17 -48.01
CA SER A 140 2.59 52.49 -47.71
C SER A 140 1.97 53.80 -48.22
N SER A 141 0.81 53.81 -48.86
CA SER A 141 0.08 55.07 -49.18
C SER A 141 -1.23 55.22 -48.39
N PHE A 142 -1.49 56.44 -47.92
CA PHE A 142 -2.75 56.83 -47.27
C PHE A 142 -3.92 56.60 -48.25
N ALA A 143 -4.93 55.85 -47.82
CA ALA A 143 -6.14 55.66 -48.62
C ALA A 143 -6.88 57.00 -48.85
N ASN A 144 -7.51 57.14 -50.02
CA ASN A 144 -8.39 58.27 -50.34
C ASN A 144 -9.51 58.37 -49.26
N PRO A 145 -9.84 59.55 -48.70
CA PRO A 145 -10.86 59.70 -47.64
C PRO A 145 -12.21 59.06 -47.97
N GLN A 146 -12.62 59.04 -49.25
CA GLN A 146 -13.84 58.34 -49.67
C GLN A 146 -13.76 56.81 -49.50
N ASN A 147 -12.58 56.23 -49.71
CA ASN A 147 -12.35 54.80 -49.47
C ASN A 147 -12.40 54.49 -47.98
N ILE A 148 -11.84 55.37 -47.12
CA ILE A 148 -11.90 55.20 -45.66
C ILE A 148 -13.36 55.26 -45.18
N ILE A 149 -14.16 56.22 -45.65
CA ILE A 149 -15.58 56.32 -45.31
C ILE A 149 -16.34 55.05 -45.73
N SER A 150 -16.10 54.55 -46.95
CA SER A 150 -16.72 53.31 -47.43
C SER A 150 -16.30 52.07 -46.62
N LEU A 151 -15.06 52.05 -46.11
CA LEU A 151 -14.54 50.98 -45.26
C LEU A 151 -15.18 51.01 -43.87
N VAL A 152 -15.32 52.20 -43.27
CA VAL A 152 -16.00 52.40 -41.98
C VAL A 152 -17.48 52.01 -42.09
N GLN A 153 -18.17 52.42 -43.16
CA GLN A 153 -19.57 52.03 -43.39
C GLN A 153 -19.73 50.53 -43.60
N ARG A 154 -18.83 49.90 -44.35
CA ARG A 154 -18.86 48.45 -44.56
C ARG A 154 -18.58 47.68 -43.27
N LEU A 155 -17.63 48.14 -42.46
CA LEU A 155 -17.29 47.53 -41.18
C LEU A 155 -18.46 47.63 -40.19
N THR A 156 -19.03 48.82 -40.01
CA THR A 156 -20.23 49.02 -39.18
C THR A 156 -21.42 48.20 -39.66
N SER A 157 -21.65 48.13 -40.98
CA SER A 157 -22.73 47.30 -41.53
C SER A 157 -22.50 45.81 -41.29
N TRP A 158 -21.24 45.35 -41.34
CA TRP A 158 -20.90 43.96 -41.12
C TRP A 158 -21.09 43.59 -39.65
N ILE A 159 -20.59 44.39 -38.70
CA ILE A 159 -20.73 44.17 -37.25
C ILE A 159 -22.20 44.12 -36.80
N LEU A 160 -23.11 44.78 -37.52
CA LEU A 160 -24.53 44.80 -37.17
C LEU A 160 -25.34 43.71 -37.88
N TRP A 161 -25.09 43.49 -39.18
CA TRP A 161 -26.00 42.71 -40.04
C TRP A 161 -25.35 41.46 -40.66
N GLY A 162 -24.06 41.23 -40.41
CA GLY A 162 -23.29 40.15 -41.02
C GLY A 162 -23.23 40.22 -42.55
N GLN A 163 -22.82 39.11 -43.19
CA GLN A 163 -22.68 39.06 -44.66
C GLN A 163 -24.02 38.95 -45.41
N SER A 164 -25.10 38.54 -44.74
CA SER A 164 -26.37 38.22 -45.39
C SER A 164 -27.25 39.44 -45.69
N GLY A 165 -26.95 40.61 -45.13
CA GLY A 165 -27.66 41.87 -45.38
C GLY A 165 -29.15 41.85 -45.00
N LYS A 166 -29.63 40.76 -44.39
CA LYS A 166 -30.99 40.66 -43.88
C LYS A 166 -31.03 41.35 -42.52
N LYS A 167 -32.12 42.07 -42.25
CA LYS A 167 -32.41 42.60 -40.92
C LYS A 167 -32.75 41.47 -39.96
N SER A 168 -31.78 40.63 -39.63
CA SER A 168 -31.89 39.77 -38.46
C SER A 168 -31.75 40.65 -37.23
N TYR A 169 -32.58 40.42 -36.23
CA TYR A 169 -32.43 40.99 -34.89
C TYR A 169 -30.96 40.89 -34.45
N ILE A 170 -30.51 41.89 -33.68
CA ILE A 170 -29.13 42.08 -33.15
C ILE A 170 -28.50 40.75 -32.67
N PHE A 171 -29.34 39.82 -32.22
CA PHE A 171 -28.98 38.48 -31.77
C PHE A 171 -28.28 37.58 -32.79
N GLY A 172 -28.80 37.43 -34.01
CA GLY A 172 -28.35 36.38 -34.94
C GLY A 172 -26.89 36.55 -35.40
N HIS A 173 -26.43 37.79 -35.55
CA HIS A 173 -25.01 38.05 -35.87
C HIS A 173 -24.14 38.13 -34.61
N SER A 174 -24.71 38.44 -33.44
CA SER A 174 -23.97 38.44 -32.16
C SER A 174 -23.40 37.05 -31.82
N THR A 175 -24.10 35.97 -32.13
CA THR A 175 -23.59 34.60 -31.92
C THR A 175 -22.42 34.27 -32.84
N GLU A 176 -22.44 34.77 -34.08
CA GLU A 176 -21.34 34.63 -35.05
C GLU A 176 -20.11 35.41 -34.56
N LEU A 177 -20.28 36.68 -34.15
CA LEU A 177 -19.21 37.51 -33.60
C LEU A 177 -18.60 36.89 -32.33
N ALA A 178 -19.43 36.38 -31.42
CA ALA A 178 -18.97 35.70 -30.22
C ALA A 178 -18.17 34.43 -30.56
N SER A 179 -18.62 33.63 -31.54
CA SER A 179 -17.88 32.43 -31.99
C SER A 179 -16.51 32.78 -32.57
N ILE A 180 -16.41 33.89 -33.32
CA ILE A 180 -15.14 34.38 -33.86
C ILE A 180 -14.20 34.78 -32.74
N LEU A 181 -14.68 35.54 -31.75
CA LEU A 181 -13.87 35.96 -30.61
C LEU A 181 -13.40 34.78 -29.74
N LEU A 182 -14.27 33.79 -29.50
CA LEU A 182 -13.93 32.58 -28.75
C LEU A 182 -12.78 31.80 -29.41
N LYS A 183 -12.81 31.68 -30.74
CA LYS A 183 -11.73 31.04 -31.51
C LYS A 183 -10.38 31.71 -31.30
N HIS A 184 -10.37 33.03 -31.10
CA HIS A 184 -9.16 33.83 -30.89
C HIS A 184 -8.84 34.04 -29.39
N GLY A 185 -9.45 33.24 -28.50
CA GLY A 185 -9.12 33.21 -27.07
C GLY A 185 -9.51 34.48 -26.29
N GLN A 186 -10.41 35.30 -26.83
CA GLN A 186 -10.83 36.58 -26.23
C GLN A 186 -11.97 36.38 -25.23
N TYR A 187 -11.71 35.64 -24.16
CA TYR A 187 -12.77 35.16 -23.29
C TYR A 187 -13.39 36.26 -22.42
N THR A 188 -12.65 37.26 -21.93
CA THR A 188 -13.29 38.31 -21.10
C THR A 188 -14.16 39.25 -21.93
N ALA A 189 -13.72 39.56 -23.14
CA ALA A 189 -14.49 40.34 -24.10
C ALA A 189 -15.81 39.66 -24.47
N VAL A 190 -15.77 38.34 -24.74
CA VAL A 190 -16.96 37.56 -25.07
C VAL A 190 -17.94 37.52 -23.89
N GLU A 191 -17.46 37.33 -22.66
CA GLU A 191 -18.34 37.34 -21.48
C GLU A 191 -19.09 38.67 -21.33
N ASN A 192 -18.37 39.79 -21.44
CA ASN A 192 -18.97 41.12 -21.34
C ASN A 192 -19.97 41.38 -22.47
N PHE A 193 -19.62 40.98 -23.69
CA PHE A 193 -20.47 41.11 -24.87
C PHE A 193 -21.75 40.26 -24.73
N LEU A 194 -21.62 38.98 -24.39
CA LEU A 194 -22.78 38.08 -24.25
C LEU A 194 -23.66 38.46 -23.06
N ARG A 195 -23.11 38.97 -21.95
CA ARG A 195 -23.91 39.52 -20.84
C ARG A 195 -24.67 40.79 -21.25
N PHE A 196 -24.05 41.65 -22.05
CA PHE A 196 -24.74 42.82 -22.60
C PHE A 196 -25.91 42.39 -23.50
N VAL A 197 -25.69 41.42 -24.38
CA VAL A 197 -26.73 40.86 -25.25
C VAL A 197 -27.85 40.21 -24.43
N ASP A 198 -27.54 39.39 -23.41
CA ASP A 198 -28.53 38.81 -22.47
C ASP A 198 -29.36 39.91 -21.77
N ALA A 199 -28.71 40.96 -21.27
CA ALA A 199 -29.38 42.07 -20.60
C ALA A 199 -30.30 42.87 -21.55
N HIS A 200 -29.88 43.04 -22.81
CA HIS A 200 -30.67 43.74 -23.81
C HIS A 200 -31.94 42.97 -24.18
N LEU A 201 -31.81 41.67 -24.45
CA LEU A 201 -32.94 40.80 -24.80
C LEU A 201 -33.95 40.66 -23.66
N ARG A 202 -33.50 40.60 -22.40
CA ARG A 202 -34.41 40.59 -21.23
C ARG A 202 -35.25 41.86 -21.14
N ASN A 203 -34.70 43.00 -21.58
CA ASN A 203 -35.43 44.27 -21.59
C ASN A 203 -36.44 44.35 -22.74
N GLU A 204 -36.13 43.78 -23.91
CA GLU A 204 -37.05 43.73 -25.07
C GLU A 204 -38.26 42.80 -24.83
N ASN A 205 -38.03 41.65 -24.19
CA ASN A 205 -39.08 40.69 -23.85
C ASN A 205 -40.08 41.19 -22.79
N SER A 206 -39.84 42.36 -22.18
CA SER A 206 -40.82 43.02 -21.30
C SER A 206 -41.86 43.85 -22.07
N SER A 207 -41.61 44.14 -23.36
CA SER A 207 -42.47 44.96 -24.21
C SER A 207 -43.22 44.20 -25.31
N GLU A 208 -42.74 43.03 -25.75
CA GLU A 208 -43.45 42.20 -26.72
C GLU A 208 -43.73 40.80 -26.17
N SER A 209 -44.96 40.36 -26.40
CA SER A 209 -45.54 39.10 -25.95
C SER A 209 -44.65 37.88 -26.20
N ILE A 210 -44.51 37.08 -25.15
CA ILE A 210 -44.34 35.62 -25.14
C ILE A 210 -44.73 35.00 -26.49
N GLN A 211 -43.75 34.82 -27.39
CA GLN A 211 -43.73 33.95 -28.58
C GLN A 211 -42.67 34.44 -29.59
N SER A 212 -41.40 34.50 -29.20
CA SER A 212 -40.32 34.29 -30.17
C SER A 212 -39.80 32.88 -30.00
N THR A 213 -40.16 32.08 -30.99
CA THR A 213 -39.51 30.82 -31.36
C THR A 213 -38.00 31.01 -31.48
N ASP A 214 -37.27 29.98 -31.06
CA ASP A 214 -35.97 29.52 -31.56
C ASP A 214 -34.91 29.38 -30.48
N GLY A 215 -34.15 28.28 -30.56
CA GLY A 215 -33.06 27.91 -29.65
C GLY A 215 -31.88 28.90 -29.61
N GLU A 216 -32.09 30.13 -30.03
CA GLU A 216 -31.22 31.29 -29.95
C GLU A 216 -30.71 31.53 -28.51
N TRP A 217 -31.61 31.58 -27.52
CA TRP A 217 -31.24 31.68 -26.11
C TRP A 217 -30.33 30.54 -25.63
N CYS A 218 -30.55 29.34 -26.16
CA CYS A 218 -29.77 28.16 -25.84
C CYS A 218 -28.36 28.26 -26.42
N VAL A 219 -28.22 28.80 -27.64
CA VAL A 219 -26.93 29.10 -28.27
C VAL A 219 -26.13 30.12 -27.46
N LEU A 220 -26.74 31.23 -27.02
CA LEU A 220 -26.05 32.24 -26.20
C LEU A 220 -25.56 31.64 -24.88
N HIS A 221 -26.39 30.88 -24.17
CA HIS A 221 -25.99 30.24 -22.93
C HIS A 221 -24.90 29.18 -23.14
N HIS A 222 -24.93 28.44 -24.25
CA HIS A 222 -23.86 27.50 -24.59
C HIS A 222 -22.52 28.22 -24.85
N LEU A 223 -22.52 29.27 -25.67
CA LEU A 223 -21.31 30.06 -25.96
C LEU A 223 -20.77 30.75 -24.70
N LEU A 224 -21.66 31.25 -23.82
CA LEU A 224 -21.28 31.81 -22.53
C LEU A 224 -20.67 30.75 -21.60
N GLY A 225 -21.22 29.53 -21.59
CA GLY A 225 -20.65 28.39 -20.86
C GLY A 225 -19.23 28.07 -21.32
N CYS A 226 -19.02 27.94 -22.64
CA CYS A 226 -17.70 27.70 -23.24
C CYS A 226 -16.72 28.83 -22.92
N CYS A 227 -17.19 30.08 -22.96
CA CYS A 227 -16.42 31.27 -22.61
C CYS A 227 -15.91 31.21 -21.16
N LEU A 228 -16.80 30.93 -20.21
CA LEU A 228 -16.48 30.89 -18.78
C LEU A 228 -15.52 29.74 -18.44
N ILE A 229 -15.62 28.60 -19.14
CA ILE A 229 -14.62 27.52 -19.03
C ILE A 229 -13.27 27.97 -19.56
N GLY A 230 -13.21 28.62 -20.74
CA GLY A 230 -11.97 29.14 -21.30
C GLY A 230 -11.27 30.15 -20.36
N GLN A 231 -12.04 31.02 -19.69
CA GLN A 231 -11.50 31.87 -18.63
C GLN A 231 -10.97 31.10 -17.43
N ALA A 232 -11.68 30.03 -17.01
CA ALA A 232 -11.24 29.20 -15.90
C ALA A 232 -9.91 28.46 -16.16
N GLN A 233 -9.50 28.33 -17.43
CA GLN A 233 -8.16 27.86 -17.81
C GLN A 233 -7.09 28.95 -17.69
N GLY A 234 -7.40 30.19 -18.08
CA GLY A 234 -6.45 31.31 -18.03
C GLY A 234 -6.23 31.81 -16.61
N GLU A 235 -5.18 31.29 -15.94
CA GLU A 235 -4.60 31.73 -14.65
C GLU A 235 -5.55 32.40 -13.61
N LEU A 236 -6.77 31.88 -13.44
CA LEU A 236 -7.65 32.28 -12.34
C LEU A 236 -7.39 31.37 -11.13
N LEU A 237 -6.83 31.93 -10.06
CA LEU A 237 -6.56 31.20 -8.81
C LEU A 237 -7.86 30.98 -7.99
N GLY A 238 -8.06 29.74 -7.56
CA GLY A 238 -8.95 29.30 -6.47
C GLY A 238 -10.42 29.72 -6.58
N PRO A 239 -10.92 30.63 -5.73
CA PRO A 239 -12.37 30.86 -5.57
C PRO A 239 -13.03 31.55 -6.78
N ILE A 240 -12.26 32.27 -7.60
CA ILE A 240 -12.78 32.91 -8.81
C ILE A 240 -13.02 31.85 -9.89
N LYS A 241 -12.11 30.86 -9.99
CA LYS A 241 -12.25 29.71 -10.89
C LYS A 241 -13.48 28.90 -10.55
N GLU A 242 -13.67 28.52 -9.28
CA GLU A 242 -14.85 27.76 -8.83
C GLU A 242 -16.17 28.50 -9.11
N LYS A 243 -16.21 29.82 -8.87
CA LYS A 243 -17.39 30.64 -9.20
C LYS A 243 -17.70 30.63 -10.69
N LYS A 244 -16.70 30.84 -11.54
CA LYS A 244 -16.82 30.85 -13.01
C LYS A 244 -17.26 29.48 -13.54
N VAL A 245 -16.69 28.40 -13.01
CA VAL A 245 -17.12 27.03 -13.32
C VAL A 245 -18.57 26.80 -12.90
N SER A 246 -18.97 27.22 -11.70
CA SER A 246 -20.36 27.09 -11.24
C SER A 246 -21.35 27.89 -12.10
N GLU A 247 -20.94 29.03 -12.64
CA GLU A 247 -21.73 29.83 -13.56
C GLU A 247 -21.81 29.18 -14.94
N ALA A 248 -20.70 28.63 -15.43
CA ALA A 248 -20.64 27.87 -16.68
C ALA A 248 -21.59 26.66 -16.64
N VAL A 249 -21.56 25.89 -15.56
CA VAL A 249 -22.46 24.74 -15.33
C VAL A 249 -23.92 25.17 -15.43
N ARG A 250 -24.30 26.28 -14.78
CA ARG A 250 -25.67 26.82 -14.89
C ARG A 250 -26.03 27.21 -16.31
N CYS A 251 -25.08 27.77 -17.06
CA CYS A 251 -25.28 28.14 -18.46
C CYS A 251 -25.51 26.91 -19.34
N PHE A 252 -24.74 25.83 -19.18
CA PHE A 252 -24.96 24.59 -19.93
C PHE A 252 -26.31 23.92 -19.61
N PHE A 253 -26.73 23.91 -18.34
CA PHE A 253 -28.07 23.40 -18.00
C PHE A 253 -29.18 24.26 -18.63
N ARG A 254 -29.04 25.60 -18.63
CA ARG A 254 -29.98 26.50 -19.32
C ARG A 254 -29.93 26.37 -20.85
N ALA A 255 -28.79 26.05 -21.42
CA ALA A 255 -28.67 25.77 -22.84
C ALA A 255 -29.45 24.50 -23.25
N SER A 256 -29.56 23.53 -22.33
CA SER A 256 -30.33 22.30 -22.57
C SER A 256 -31.85 22.44 -22.37
N SER A 257 -32.34 23.59 -21.89
CA SER A 257 -33.78 23.80 -21.66
C SER A 257 -34.46 24.47 -22.87
N GLY A 258 -35.12 23.69 -23.73
CA GLY A 258 -35.98 24.19 -24.83
C GLY A 258 -35.78 23.45 -26.16
N ALA A 259 -36.41 23.96 -27.24
CA ALA A 259 -36.22 23.52 -28.63
C ALA A 259 -34.84 23.95 -29.17
N ALA A 260 -33.78 23.48 -28.49
CA ALA A 260 -32.41 23.91 -28.66
C ALA A 260 -31.62 23.06 -29.68
N ALA A 261 -32.12 21.87 -30.00
CA ALA A 261 -31.41 20.88 -30.82
C ALA A 261 -31.06 21.43 -32.20
N ASP A 262 -32.04 21.97 -32.93
CA ASP A 262 -31.84 22.48 -34.30
C ASP A 262 -30.92 23.72 -34.34
N ALA A 263 -31.06 24.62 -33.36
CA ALA A 263 -30.25 25.84 -33.27
C ALA A 263 -28.79 25.55 -32.88
N LEU A 264 -28.54 24.64 -31.93
CA LEU A 264 -27.18 24.27 -31.52
C LEU A 264 -26.47 23.41 -32.57
N LEU A 265 -27.20 22.59 -33.33
CA LEU A 265 -26.66 21.83 -34.46
C LEU A 265 -26.24 22.72 -35.64
N SER A 266 -26.84 23.92 -35.75
CA SER A 266 -26.50 24.92 -36.77
C SER A 266 -25.20 25.70 -36.51
N LEU A 267 -24.60 25.55 -35.33
CA LEU A 267 -23.36 26.23 -34.97
C LEU A 267 -22.18 25.74 -35.83
N PRO A 268 -21.27 26.65 -36.24
CA PRO A 268 -20.11 26.28 -37.05
C PRO A 268 -19.19 25.29 -36.32
N TYR A 269 -18.52 24.44 -37.10
CA TYR A 269 -17.55 23.39 -36.70
C TYR A 269 -16.61 23.76 -35.52
N GLN A 270 -16.31 25.05 -35.37
CA GLN A 270 -15.42 25.61 -34.36
C GLN A 270 -16.01 25.70 -32.95
N ALA A 271 -17.33 25.53 -32.77
CA ALA A 271 -17.98 25.43 -31.46
C ALA A 271 -17.99 24.01 -30.86
N GLY A 272 -17.29 23.04 -31.48
CA GLY A 272 -17.00 21.72 -30.91
C GLY A 272 -18.15 20.70 -30.91
N LEU A 273 -19.38 21.09 -31.29
CA LEU A 273 -20.57 20.23 -31.27
C LEU A 273 -20.64 19.20 -32.42
N GLN A 274 -20.12 19.52 -33.60
CA GLN A 274 -20.44 18.77 -34.83
C GLN A 274 -19.76 17.40 -34.98
N HIS A 275 -18.58 17.17 -34.37
CA HIS A 275 -17.83 15.94 -34.60
C HIS A 275 -18.41 14.68 -33.93
N HIS A 276 -19.22 14.84 -32.87
CA HIS A 276 -19.78 13.72 -32.10
C HIS A 276 -21.30 13.52 -32.26
N LEU A 277 -22.06 14.58 -32.59
CA LEU A 277 -23.52 14.55 -32.66
C LEU A 277 -24.07 14.33 -34.09
N SER A 278 -23.32 14.69 -35.14
CA SER A 278 -23.82 14.66 -36.53
C SER A 278 -23.99 13.26 -37.13
N HIS A 279 -23.26 12.26 -36.62
CA HIS A 279 -23.35 10.89 -37.13
C HIS A 279 -24.45 10.04 -36.46
N THR A 280 -25.07 10.54 -35.39
CA THR A 280 -25.99 9.77 -34.52
C THR A 280 -27.41 10.32 -34.49
N MET A 281 -27.66 11.50 -35.03
CA MET A 281 -28.99 12.12 -35.03
C MET A 281 -29.71 11.89 -36.36
N SER A 282 -30.68 10.99 -36.35
CA SER A 282 -31.81 11.03 -37.28
C SER A 282 -32.75 12.17 -36.86
N ASP A 283 -33.40 12.83 -37.82
CA ASP A 283 -34.32 13.99 -37.69
C ASP A 283 -35.51 13.86 -36.69
N HIS A 284 -35.55 12.81 -35.86
CA HIS A 284 -36.67 12.46 -34.96
C HIS A 284 -36.25 12.05 -33.54
N ALA A 285 -35.09 12.50 -33.05
CA ALA A 285 -34.68 12.21 -31.67
C ALA A 285 -35.58 12.94 -30.65
N SER A 286 -36.10 12.20 -29.66
CA SER A 286 -36.82 12.79 -28.52
C SER A 286 -35.92 13.77 -27.74
N ASP A 287 -36.53 14.78 -27.10
CA ASP A 287 -35.82 15.80 -26.30
C ASP A 287 -34.89 15.17 -25.24
N ALA A 288 -35.31 14.06 -24.63
CA ALA A 288 -34.50 13.31 -23.66
C ALA A 288 -33.24 12.69 -24.30
N VAL A 289 -33.34 12.11 -25.50
CA VAL A 289 -32.20 11.50 -26.20
C VAL A 289 -31.16 12.56 -26.58
N TRP A 290 -31.62 13.70 -27.12
CA TRP A 290 -30.74 14.85 -27.40
C TRP A 290 -30.00 15.31 -26.14
N LYS A 291 -30.71 15.49 -25.01
CA LYS A 291 -30.12 15.90 -23.73
C LYS A 291 -29.05 14.92 -23.22
N VAL A 292 -29.26 13.62 -23.37
CA VAL A 292 -28.24 12.61 -23.00
C VAL A 292 -26.96 12.84 -23.80
N HIS A 293 -27.06 13.01 -25.12
CA HIS A 293 -25.88 13.23 -25.95
C HIS A 293 -25.22 14.59 -25.68
N TYR A 294 -26.01 15.63 -25.43
CA TYR A 294 -25.50 16.94 -25.04
C TYR A 294 -24.75 16.89 -23.71
N TYR A 295 -25.31 16.28 -22.67
CA TYR A 295 -24.65 16.15 -21.37
C TYR A 295 -23.40 15.27 -21.43
N GLN A 296 -23.39 14.22 -22.27
CA GLN A 296 -22.17 13.44 -22.52
C GLN A 296 -21.07 14.29 -23.18
N TRP A 297 -21.42 15.17 -24.13
CA TRP A 297 -20.48 16.09 -24.74
C TRP A 297 -19.94 17.11 -23.71
N VAL A 298 -20.82 17.73 -22.91
CA VAL A 298 -20.39 18.69 -21.87
C VAL A 298 -19.50 18.00 -20.83
N MET A 299 -19.84 16.77 -20.43
CA MET A 299 -19.02 15.94 -19.54
C MET A 299 -17.62 15.70 -20.13
N GLN A 300 -17.51 15.33 -21.40
CA GLN A 300 -16.22 15.12 -22.08
C GLN A 300 -15.42 16.42 -22.19
N LEU A 301 -16.08 17.55 -22.47
CA LEU A 301 -15.44 18.86 -22.49
C LEU A 301 -14.84 19.19 -21.12
N LEU A 302 -15.60 19.03 -20.04
CA LEU A 302 -15.15 19.30 -18.67
C LEU A 302 -14.05 18.33 -18.21
N GLU A 303 -14.08 17.08 -18.68
CA GLU A 303 -13.03 16.09 -18.46
C GLU A 303 -11.71 16.52 -19.13
N GLN A 304 -11.76 17.02 -20.37
CA GLN A 304 -10.57 17.56 -21.06
C GLN A 304 -9.94 18.72 -20.29
N TYR A 305 -10.76 19.52 -19.59
CA TYR A 305 -10.31 20.63 -18.76
C TYR A 305 -9.97 20.24 -17.31
N ASN A 306 -10.00 18.96 -16.97
CA ASN A 306 -9.72 18.42 -15.63
C ASN A 306 -10.61 19.00 -14.52
N ILE A 307 -11.88 19.30 -14.83
CA ILE A 307 -12.89 19.79 -13.89
C ILE A 307 -13.84 18.64 -13.54
N SER A 308 -13.35 17.71 -12.70
CA SER A 308 -14.05 16.46 -12.36
C SER A 308 -15.39 16.68 -11.63
N GLU A 309 -15.50 17.68 -10.76
CA GLU A 309 -16.76 17.97 -10.03
C GLU A 309 -17.90 18.35 -10.97
N ALA A 310 -17.65 19.28 -11.90
CA ALA A 310 -18.65 19.69 -12.89
C ALA A 310 -18.97 18.54 -13.86
N ALA A 311 -17.96 17.78 -14.31
CA ALA A 311 -18.17 16.63 -15.18
C ALA A 311 -19.06 15.56 -14.52
N CYS A 312 -18.89 15.34 -13.21
CA CYS A 312 -19.72 14.43 -12.41
C CYS A 312 -21.20 14.86 -12.41
N GLN A 313 -21.49 16.16 -12.26
CA GLN A 313 -22.87 16.67 -12.29
C GLN A 313 -23.56 16.41 -13.64
N PHE A 314 -22.85 16.60 -14.76
CA PHE A 314 -23.40 16.29 -16.09
C PHE A 314 -23.54 14.79 -16.34
N ALA A 315 -22.65 13.95 -15.78
CA ALA A 315 -22.79 12.50 -15.86
C ALA A 315 -24.03 11.99 -15.09
N LEU A 316 -24.33 12.56 -13.92
CA LEU A 316 -25.55 12.27 -13.15
C LEU A 316 -26.80 12.77 -13.87
N ALA A 317 -26.79 13.98 -14.42
CA ALA A 317 -27.90 14.51 -15.20
C ALA A 317 -28.16 13.67 -16.47
N ALA A 318 -27.10 13.18 -17.14
CA ALA A 318 -27.23 12.26 -18.26
C ALA A 318 -27.90 10.94 -17.83
N LEU A 319 -27.57 10.40 -16.65
CA LEU A 319 -28.19 9.18 -16.13
C LEU A 319 -29.70 9.33 -15.90
N GLU A 320 -30.13 10.46 -15.32
CA GLU A 320 -31.55 10.77 -15.11
C GLU A 320 -32.31 10.86 -16.44
N GLN A 321 -31.71 11.49 -17.46
CA GLN A 321 -32.31 11.60 -18.79
C GLN A 321 -32.34 10.26 -19.56
N VAL A 322 -31.40 9.35 -19.29
CA VAL A 322 -31.45 7.98 -19.85
C VAL A 322 -32.67 7.21 -19.32
N ASP A 323 -33.05 7.40 -18.05
CA ASP A 323 -34.25 6.79 -17.50
C ASP A 323 -35.52 7.29 -18.19
N GLU A 324 -35.64 8.61 -18.38
CA GLU A 324 -36.78 9.23 -19.08
C GLU A 324 -36.85 8.78 -20.56
N ALA A 325 -35.70 8.73 -21.24
CA ALA A 325 -35.61 8.27 -22.63
C ALA A 325 -36.03 6.79 -22.78
N VAL A 326 -35.74 5.94 -21.79
CA VAL A 326 -36.15 4.52 -21.80
C VAL A 326 -37.65 4.35 -21.53
N VAL A 327 -38.24 5.18 -20.66
CA VAL A 327 -39.68 5.11 -20.32
C VAL A 327 -40.57 5.51 -21.51
N LEU A 328 -40.20 6.56 -22.25
CA LEU A 328 -40.94 7.02 -23.44
C LEU A 328 -40.99 5.99 -24.58
N ASN A 329 -40.01 5.08 -24.64
CA ASN A 329 -39.90 4.06 -25.69
C ASN A 329 -40.83 2.84 -25.48
N SER A 330 -41.52 2.73 -24.34
CA SER A 330 -42.52 1.67 -24.11
C SER A 330 -43.81 1.82 -24.94
N ASN A 331 -43.98 2.94 -25.64
CA ASN A 331 -45.15 3.26 -26.48
C ASN A 331 -44.98 2.97 -27.99
N GLY A 332 -44.02 2.12 -28.39
CA GLY A 332 -44.07 1.46 -29.71
C GLY A 332 -43.32 2.14 -30.87
N PHE A 333 -42.32 2.97 -30.61
CA PHE A 333 -41.32 3.34 -31.61
C PHE A 333 -39.92 2.96 -31.14
N THR A 334 -39.40 1.86 -31.68
CA THR A 334 -37.99 1.49 -31.62
C THR A 334 -37.18 2.57 -32.35
N ILE A 335 -36.52 3.45 -31.60
CA ILE A 335 -35.41 4.24 -32.13
C ILE A 335 -34.13 3.43 -31.87
N ASP A 336 -33.43 3.11 -32.95
CA ASP A 336 -32.07 2.58 -32.98
C ASP A 336 -31.11 3.57 -32.30
N LEU A 337 -31.02 3.48 -30.97
CA LEU A 337 -29.82 3.90 -30.25
C LEU A 337 -28.74 2.88 -30.63
N ALA A 338 -28.02 3.15 -31.71
CA ALA A 338 -27.04 2.29 -32.37
C ALA A 338 -26.47 1.16 -31.48
N ASN A 339 -27.06 -0.03 -31.58
CA ASN A 339 -26.57 -1.32 -31.06
C ASN A 339 -26.23 -1.47 -29.55
N GLU A 340 -26.40 -0.44 -28.71
CA GLU A 340 -26.03 -0.48 -27.29
C GLU A 340 -27.27 -0.47 -26.38
N SER A 341 -27.38 -1.46 -25.51
CA SER A 341 -28.44 -1.54 -24.51
C SER A 341 -28.43 -0.33 -23.55
N ALA A 342 -29.58 0.09 -23.02
CA ALA A 342 -29.64 1.15 -22.01
C ALA A 342 -28.73 0.85 -20.79
N ASN A 343 -28.53 -0.43 -20.46
CA ASN A 343 -27.64 -0.87 -19.40
C ASN A 343 -26.15 -0.62 -19.70
N THR A 344 -25.71 -0.77 -20.95
CA THR A 344 -24.32 -0.49 -21.33
C THR A 344 -24.01 1.00 -21.31
N ILE A 345 -24.99 1.85 -21.68
CA ILE A 345 -24.85 3.31 -21.59
C ILE A 345 -24.82 3.75 -20.13
N LYS A 346 -25.74 3.26 -19.29
CA LYS A 346 -25.72 3.50 -17.85
C LYS A 346 -24.42 3.00 -17.21
N GLY A 347 -23.93 1.82 -17.61
CA GLY A 347 -22.69 1.26 -17.10
C GLY A 347 -21.45 2.09 -17.45
N ARG A 348 -21.43 2.72 -18.63
CA ARG A 348 -20.38 3.68 -19.04
C ARG A 348 -20.47 4.99 -18.23
N LEU A 349 -21.67 5.54 -18.09
CA LEU A 349 -21.89 6.79 -17.34
C LEU A 349 -21.53 6.62 -15.86
N TRP A 350 -21.96 5.54 -15.21
CA TRP A 350 -21.57 5.24 -13.82
C TRP A 350 -20.06 4.99 -13.68
N ALA A 351 -19.39 4.41 -14.68
CA ALA A 351 -17.93 4.30 -14.67
C ALA A 351 -17.23 5.66 -14.75
N ASN A 352 -17.80 6.63 -15.47
CA ASN A 352 -17.31 8.00 -15.52
C ASN A 352 -17.58 8.75 -14.20
N VAL A 353 -18.77 8.60 -13.61
CA VAL A 353 -19.08 9.12 -12.26
C VAL A 353 -18.09 8.57 -11.23
N PHE A 354 -17.81 7.26 -11.28
CA PHE A 354 -16.79 6.63 -10.45
C PHE A 354 -15.41 7.25 -10.68
N LYS A 355 -14.99 7.46 -11.93
CA LYS A 355 -13.71 8.11 -12.25
C LYS A 355 -13.64 9.51 -11.64
N PHE A 356 -14.64 10.35 -11.86
CA PHE A 356 -14.62 11.74 -11.40
C PHE A 356 -14.66 11.86 -9.88
N THR A 357 -15.46 11.04 -9.20
CA THR A 357 -15.51 11.01 -7.72
C THR A 357 -14.20 10.49 -7.11
N LEU A 358 -13.51 9.55 -7.80
CA LEU A 358 -12.17 9.10 -7.43
C LEU A 358 -11.14 10.22 -7.55
N ASP A 359 -11.17 10.98 -8.65
CA ASP A 359 -10.26 12.12 -8.88
C ASP A 359 -10.45 13.23 -7.82
N LEU A 360 -11.66 13.36 -7.25
CA LEU A 360 -11.98 14.28 -6.14
C LEU A 360 -11.65 13.73 -4.74
N ASN A 361 -11.12 12.51 -4.65
CA ASN A 361 -10.89 11.78 -3.38
C ASN A 361 -12.17 11.57 -2.52
N MET A 362 -13.35 11.56 -3.15
CA MET A 362 -14.63 11.30 -2.49
C MET A 362 -14.92 9.80 -2.48
N TYR A 363 -14.27 9.07 -1.58
CA TYR A 363 -14.28 7.59 -1.58
C TYR A 363 -15.65 6.96 -1.35
N TYR A 364 -16.49 7.55 -0.50
CA TYR A 364 -17.84 7.05 -0.23
C TYR A 364 -18.74 7.17 -1.45
N ASP A 365 -18.66 8.29 -2.17
CA ASP A 365 -19.46 8.52 -3.38
C ASP A 365 -18.97 7.65 -4.54
N ALA A 366 -17.66 7.44 -4.66
CA ALA A 366 -17.08 6.48 -5.60
C ALA A 366 -17.60 5.06 -5.34
N TYR A 367 -17.70 4.64 -4.07
CA TYR A 367 -18.29 3.36 -3.70
C TYR A 367 -19.80 3.28 -4.03
N CYS A 368 -20.56 4.34 -3.76
CA CYS A 368 -21.97 4.43 -4.15
C CYS A 368 -22.16 4.32 -5.66
N ALA A 369 -21.28 4.92 -6.46
CA ALA A 369 -21.29 4.81 -7.92
C ALA A 369 -21.05 3.37 -8.41
N ILE A 370 -20.18 2.60 -7.74
CA ILE A 370 -19.94 1.19 -8.06
C ILE A 370 -21.19 0.34 -7.77
N ILE A 371 -21.84 0.53 -6.63
CA ILE A 371 -23.05 -0.25 -6.28
C ILE A 371 -24.20 0.06 -7.23
N SER A 372 -24.34 1.33 -7.60
CA SER A 372 -25.44 1.82 -8.44
C SER A 372 -25.30 1.41 -9.91
N ASN A 373 -24.13 0.90 -10.31
CA ASN A 373 -23.88 0.45 -11.67
C ASN A 373 -24.66 -0.85 -11.98
N PRO A 374 -25.58 -0.83 -12.97
CA PRO A 374 -26.36 -2.01 -13.36
C PRO A 374 -25.55 -3.03 -14.17
N ASP A 375 -24.42 -2.63 -14.76
CA ASP A 375 -23.55 -3.51 -15.52
C ASP A 375 -22.50 -4.18 -14.63
N GLU A 376 -22.57 -5.51 -14.52
CA GLU A 376 -21.68 -6.31 -13.65
C GLU A 376 -20.23 -6.34 -14.15
N GLU A 377 -19.99 -6.20 -15.46
CA GLU A 377 -18.63 -6.15 -16.02
C GLU A 377 -17.96 -4.82 -15.67
N SER A 378 -18.62 -3.69 -15.98
CA SER A 378 -18.16 -2.35 -15.60
C SER A 378 -17.98 -2.23 -14.08
N LYS A 379 -18.91 -2.75 -13.27
CA LYS A 379 -18.80 -2.80 -11.80
C LYS A 379 -17.57 -3.55 -11.31
N GLY A 380 -17.24 -4.70 -11.92
CA GLY A 380 -16.02 -5.44 -11.61
C GLY A 380 -14.75 -4.67 -11.93
N ILE A 381 -14.71 -4.00 -13.10
CA ILE A 381 -13.56 -3.18 -13.53
C ILE A 381 -13.38 -1.96 -12.62
N CYS A 382 -14.46 -1.25 -12.30
CA CYS A 382 -14.44 -0.11 -11.39
C CYS A 382 -13.99 -0.52 -9.98
N LEU A 383 -14.50 -1.63 -9.45
CA LEU A 383 -14.07 -2.17 -8.15
C LEU A 383 -12.57 -2.47 -8.12
N ARG A 384 -12.07 -3.13 -9.17
CA ARG A 384 -10.64 -3.44 -9.28
C ARG A 384 -9.79 -2.17 -9.33
N ARG A 385 -10.20 -1.17 -10.12
CA ARG A 385 -9.52 0.15 -10.17
C ARG A 385 -9.55 0.85 -8.82
N PHE A 386 -10.68 0.82 -8.12
CA PHE A 386 -10.83 1.41 -6.78
C PHE A 386 -9.84 0.81 -5.77
N ILE A 387 -9.74 -0.52 -5.72
CA ILE A 387 -8.80 -1.22 -4.83
C ILE A 387 -7.34 -0.89 -5.18
N ILE A 388 -7.01 -0.83 -6.47
CA ILE A 388 -5.66 -0.46 -6.92
C ILE A 388 -5.34 0.98 -6.49
N PHE A 389 -6.24 1.93 -6.73
CA PHE A 389 -6.09 3.33 -6.37
C PHE A 389 -5.92 3.53 -4.86
N LEU A 390 -6.77 2.92 -4.04
CA LEU A 390 -6.65 3.01 -2.58
C LEU A 390 -5.31 2.49 -2.04
N TYR A 391 -4.75 1.49 -2.72
CA TYR A 391 -3.44 0.94 -2.38
C TYR A 391 -2.30 1.89 -2.79
N GLU A 392 -2.36 2.45 -4.00
CA GLU A 392 -1.34 3.39 -4.52
C GLU A 392 -1.32 4.71 -3.74
N HIS A 393 -2.49 5.22 -3.35
CA HIS A 393 -2.61 6.42 -2.53
C HIS A 393 -2.42 6.19 -1.02
N GLY A 394 -2.13 4.96 -0.59
CA GLY A 394 -1.92 4.62 0.82
C GLY A 394 -3.16 4.76 1.72
N SER A 395 -4.33 5.05 1.15
CA SER A 395 -5.62 5.21 1.85
C SER A 395 -6.29 3.86 2.17
N THR A 396 -5.47 2.85 2.44
CA THR A 396 -5.89 1.48 2.74
C THR A 396 -6.66 1.33 4.05
N LYS A 397 -6.57 2.33 4.94
CA LYS A 397 -7.35 2.39 6.19
C LYS A 397 -8.85 2.39 5.94
N ILE A 398 -9.31 3.04 4.87
CA ILE A 398 -10.73 3.14 4.49
C ILE A 398 -11.32 1.76 4.15
N LEU A 399 -10.50 0.82 3.63
CA LEU A 399 -10.93 -0.56 3.39
C LEU A 399 -11.20 -1.33 4.68
N CYS A 400 -10.51 -0.95 5.76
CA CYS A 400 -10.51 -1.63 7.04
C CYS A 400 -11.46 -0.99 8.04
N ASP A 401 -11.50 0.34 8.16
CA ASP A 401 -12.17 1.06 9.27
C ASP A 401 -13.70 0.91 9.33
N GLY A 402 -14.31 0.07 8.49
CA GLY A 402 -15.74 -0.25 8.50
C GLY A 402 -16.61 0.85 7.90
N GLU A 403 -16.00 1.92 7.38
CA GLU A 403 -16.68 3.03 6.72
C GLU A 403 -17.39 2.58 5.43
N LEU A 404 -16.89 1.54 4.76
CA LEU A 404 -17.46 0.97 3.54
C LEU A 404 -18.01 -0.45 3.80
N PRO A 405 -19.33 -0.67 3.71
CA PRO A 405 -19.94 -1.96 4.07
C PRO A 405 -19.75 -3.06 3.00
N PHE A 406 -19.20 -2.76 1.82
CA PHE A 406 -18.94 -3.68 0.69
C PHE A 406 -20.05 -4.71 0.40
N ILE A 407 -21.33 -4.32 0.53
CA ILE A 407 -22.49 -5.21 0.47
C ILE A 407 -22.52 -5.95 -0.88
N GLY A 408 -22.44 -7.29 -0.84
CA GLY A 408 -22.45 -8.15 -2.04
C GLY A 408 -21.17 -8.14 -2.90
N LEU A 409 -20.19 -7.30 -2.56
CA LEU A 409 -18.92 -7.16 -3.31
C LEU A 409 -17.72 -7.76 -2.57
N ILE A 410 -17.90 -8.15 -1.32
CA ILE A 410 -16.84 -8.65 -0.42
C ILE A 410 -15.99 -9.76 -1.07
N GLU A 411 -16.60 -10.78 -1.66
CA GLU A 411 -15.86 -11.89 -2.26
C GLU A 411 -15.05 -11.46 -3.50
N LYS A 412 -15.51 -10.42 -4.21
CA LYS A 412 -14.75 -9.82 -5.33
C LYS A 412 -13.57 -8.99 -4.77
N VAL A 413 -13.78 -8.22 -3.71
CA VAL A 413 -12.71 -7.46 -3.03
C VAL A 413 -11.63 -8.40 -2.48
N GLU A 414 -12.03 -9.45 -1.77
CA GLU A 414 -11.12 -10.49 -1.25
C GLU A 414 -10.30 -11.09 -2.39
N ARG A 415 -10.93 -11.50 -3.50
CA ARG A 415 -10.21 -12.05 -4.66
C ARG A 415 -9.20 -11.07 -5.26
N GLU A 416 -9.56 -9.81 -5.45
CA GLU A 416 -8.65 -8.80 -6.01
C GLU A 416 -7.48 -8.50 -5.06
N LEU A 417 -7.73 -8.41 -3.75
CA LEU A 417 -6.68 -8.22 -2.75
C LEU A 417 -5.74 -9.44 -2.67
N VAL A 418 -6.26 -10.66 -2.74
CA VAL A 418 -5.41 -11.88 -2.79
C VAL A 418 -4.62 -11.92 -4.09
N TRP A 419 -5.23 -11.56 -5.22
CA TRP A 419 -4.55 -11.51 -6.51
C TRP A 419 -3.42 -10.47 -6.52
N LYS A 420 -3.66 -9.30 -5.90
CA LYS A 420 -2.63 -8.27 -5.70
C LYS A 420 -1.54 -8.77 -4.76
N ALA A 421 -1.90 -9.38 -3.63
CA ALA A 421 -0.95 -9.95 -2.68
C ALA A 421 -0.02 -10.98 -3.32
N ALA A 422 -0.56 -11.88 -4.15
CA ALA A 422 0.22 -12.89 -4.86
C ALA A 422 1.25 -12.31 -5.85
N ARG A 423 1.04 -11.09 -6.36
CA ARG A 423 1.90 -10.45 -7.36
C ARG A 423 2.73 -9.29 -6.81
N SER A 424 2.36 -8.72 -5.69
CA SER A 424 3.11 -7.65 -5.02
C SER A 424 4.39 -8.20 -4.40
N ASP A 425 5.44 -7.38 -4.39
CA ASP A 425 6.65 -7.67 -3.62
C ASP A 425 6.34 -7.62 -2.12
N ILE A 426 6.94 -8.53 -1.34
CA ILE A 426 6.81 -8.59 0.11
C ILE A 426 7.24 -7.29 0.78
N SER A 427 8.24 -6.60 0.22
CA SER A 427 8.76 -5.33 0.75
C SER A 427 7.90 -4.12 0.41
N ALA A 428 6.81 -4.27 -0.36
CA ALA A 428 5.92 -3.16 -0.68
C ALA A 428 5.21 -2.66 0.59
N ARG A 429 5.24 -1.35 0.81
CA ARG A 429 4.49 -0.69 1.89
C ARG A 429 3.31 0.09 1.29
N PRO A 430 2.07 -0.14 1.76
CA PRO A 430 1.64 -1.11 2.78
C PRO A 430 1.72 -2.56 2.27
N ASN A 431 1.91 -3.54 3.15
CA ASN A 431 1.97 -4.96 2.76
C ASN A 431 0.55 -5.51 2.50
N SER A 432 0.33 -6.07 1.31
CA SER A 432 -0.98 -6.61 0.89
C SER A 432 -1.52 -7.71 1.79
N TYR A 433 -0.65 -8.59 2.34
CA TYR A 433 -1.10 -9.65 3.24
C TYR A 433 -1.50 -9.13 4.63
N MET A 434 -0.81 -8.11 5.13
CA MET A 434 -1.19 -7.46 6.40
C MET A 434 -2.52 -6.74 6.27
N LEU A 435 -2.78 -6.12 5.11
CA LEU A 435 -4.06 -5.51 4.79
C LEU A 435 -5.18 -6.55 4.73
N LEU A 436 -4.96 -7.68 4.05
CA LEU A 436 -5.90 -8.81 4.00
C LEU A 436 -6.20 -9.36 5.41
N TYR A 437 -5.17 -9.48 6.26
CA TYR A 437 -5.33 -9.88 7.65
C TYR A 437 -6.21 -8.89 8.41
N ALA A 438 -5.92 -7.59 8.34
CA ALA A 438 -6.70 -6.55 9.02
C ALA A 438 -8.17 -6.54 8.55
N PHE A 439 -8.38 -6.65 7.24
CA PHE A 439 -9.70 -6.72 6.61
C PHE A 439 -10.54 -7.90 7.13
N GLU A 440 -9.98 -9.12 7.19
CA GLU A 440 -10.71 -10.29 7.70
C GLU A 440 -10.87 -10.29 9.22
N MET A 441 -9.94 -9.67 9.97
CA MET A 441 -10.06 -9.52 11.42
C MET A 441 -11.24 -8.65 11.82
N GLN A 442 -11.44 -7.50 11.17
CA GLN A 442 -12.57 -6.60 11.44
C GLN A 442 -13.92 -7.23 11.09
N ARG A 443 -13.94 -8.14 10.10
CA ARG A 443 -15.14 -8.89 9.70
C ARG A 443 -15.42 -10.12 10.55
N MET A 444 -14.63 -10.35 11.61
CA MET A 444 -14.74 -11.48 12.52
C MET A 444 -14.50 -12.86 11.87
N ASN A 445 -13.87 -12.89 10.70
CA ASN A 445 -13.49 -14.11 9.99
C ASN A 445 -12.07 -14.54 10.41
N TRP A 446 -11.91 -14.87 11.69
CA TRP A 446 -10.61 -15.11 12.33
C TRP A 446 -9.80 -16.22 11.66
N ARG A 447 -10.49 -17.21 11.08
CA ARG A 447 -9.87 -18.32 10.37
C ARG A 447 -9.25 -17.92 9.03
N LYS A 448 -9.92 -17.07 8.25
CA LYS A 448 -9.36 -16.55 6.99
C LYS A 448 -8.20 -15.60 7.27
N ALA A 449 -8.34 -14.76 8.29
CA ALA A 449 -7.27 -13.89 8.76
C ALA A 449 -6.00 -14.70 9.13
N ALA A 450 -6.15 -15.76 9.92
CA ALA A 450 -5.05 -16.68 10.25
C ALA A 450 -4.40 -17.30 9.00
N ASN A 451 -5.19 -17.65 8.00
CA ASN A 451 -4.66 -18.20 6.75
C ASN A 451 -3.81 -17.18 5.98
N TYR A 452 -4.28 -15.94 5.81
CA TYR A 452 -3.54 -14.94 5.05
C TYR A 452 -2.22 -14.53 5.70
N ILE A 453 -2.21 -14.38 7.03
CA ILE A 453 -0.98 -14.04 7.74
C ILE A 453 0.00 -15.23 7.81
N TYR A 454 -0.51 -16.46 7.78
CA TYR A 454 0.34 -17.65 7.63
C TYR A 454 0.90 -17.79 6.20
N LEU A 455 0.09 -17.52 5.17
CA LEU A 455 0.58 -17.48 3.79
C LEU A 455 1.68 -16.42 3.63
N TYR A 456 1.57 -15.30 4.33
CA TYR A 456 2.64 -14.31 4.42
C TYR A 456 3.92 -14.89 5.03
N SER A 457 3.84 -15.59 6.17
CA SER A 457 5.02 -16.20 6.81
C SER A 457 5.69 -17.27 5.94
N VAL A 458 4.90 -18.07 5.22
CA VAL A 458 5.41 -19.07 4.27
C VAL A 458 6.09 -18.40 3.08
N ARG A 459 5.50 -17.32 2.54
CA ARG A 459 6.10 -16.60 1.42
C ARG A 459 7.41 -15.92 1.81
N LEU A 460 7.49 -15.33 3.02
CA LEU A 460 8.74 -14.82 3.58
C LEU A 460 9.83 -15.89 3.59
N GLU A 461 9.50 -17.12 3.98
CA GLU A 461 10.45 -18.25 3.95
C GLU A 461 10.95 -18.57 2.55
N THR A 462 10.07 -18.61 1.55
CA THR A 462 10.47 -18.86 0.16
C THR A 462 11.36 -17.74 -0.39
N GLU A 463 11.08 -16.48 -0.04
CA GLU A 463 11.88 -15.35 -0.51
C GLU A 463 13.24 -15.28 0.21
N MET A 464 13.34 -15.70 1.48
CA MET A 464 14.61 -15.87 2.18
C MET A 464 15.51 -16.93 1.52
N ALA A 465 14.94 -18.03 1.02
CA ALA A 465 15.70 -19.07 0.34
C ALA A 465 16.27 -18.61 -1.01
N VAL A 466 15.60 -17.66 -1.68
CA VAL A 466 15.96 -17.16 -3.01
C VAL A 466 16.86 -15.92 -2.94
N ARG A 467 16.60 -15.01 -1.99
CA ARG A 467 17.36 -13.75 -1.83
C ARG A 467 18.25 -13.86 -0.59
N ASN A 468 19.56 -13.87 -0.79
CA ASN A 468 20.54 -13.73 0.30
C ASN A 468 20.46 -12.31 0.89
N TYR A 469 19.51 -12.07 1.80
CA TYR A 469 19.38 -10.79 2.49
C TYR A 469 20.62 -10.51 3.35
N GLN A 470 21.05 -9.24 3.39
CA GLN A 470 22.15 -8.77 4.24
C GLN A 470 21.81 -8.83 5.73
N SER A 471 20.51 -8.83 6.07
CA SER A 471 20.00 -8.87 7.45
C SER A 471 18.87 -9.91 7.62
N PRO A 472 19.19 -11.23 7.64
CA PRO A 472 18.20 -12.30 7.83
C PRO A 472 17.39 -12.19 9.13
N SER A 473 17.95 -11.56 10.17
CA SER A 473 17.31 -11.38 11.47
C SER A 473 15.98 -10.63 11.43
N VAL A 474 15.87 -9.57 10.61
CA VAL A 474 14.64 -8.76 10.49
C VAL A 474 13.52 -9.57 9.84
N VAL A 475 13.85 -10.36 8.81
CA VAL A 475 12.88 -11.19 8.10
C VAL A 475 12.38 -12.34 8.99
N PHE A 476 13.27 -12.96 9.76
CA PHE A 476 12.88 -13.94 10.77
C PHE A 476 11.97 -13.34 11.84
N GLN A 477 12.24 -12.12 12.30
CA GLN A 477 11.38 -11.43 13.26
C GLN A 477 9.98 -11.15 12.68
N GLU A 478 9.89 -10.70 11.43
CA GLU A 478 8.60 -10.53 10.75
C GLU A 478 7.85 -11.86 10.57
N ARG A 479 8.57 -12.94 10.24
CA ARG A 479 7.99 -14.29 10.15
C ARG A 479 7.45 -14.76 11.49
N LEU A 480 8.20 -14.57 12.58
CA LEU A 480 7.76 -14.90 13.95
C LEU A 480 6.51 -14.11 14.33
N ASN A 481 6.47 -12.81 14.02
CA ASN A 481 5.29 -11.98 14.24
C ASN A 481 4.08 -12.49 13.43
N GLY A 482 4.30 -12.92 12.18
CA GLY A 482 3.25 -13.50 11.33
C GLY A 482 2.68 -14.81 11.88
N ILE A 483 3.55 -15.75 12.30
CA ILE A 483 3.14 -17.03 12.89
C ILE A 483 2.44 -16.79 14.24
N SER A 484 2.95 -15.90 15.09
CA SER A 484 2.32 -15.52 16.35
C SER A 484 0.93 -14.92 16.14
N ALA A 485 0.78 -14.02 15.17
CA ALA A 485 -0.53 -13.46 14.78
C ALA A 485 -1.49 -14.54 14.27
N ALA A 486 -1.00 -15.51 13.48
CA ALA A 486 -1.82 -16.65 13.03
C ALA A 486 -2.31 -17.49 14.22
N ILE A 487 -1.43 -17.82 15.16
CA ILE A 487 -1.75 -18.58 16.38
C ILE A 487 -2.80 -17.81 17.20
N ASN A 488 -2.60 -16.51 17.42
CA ASN A 488 -3.54 -15.67 18.16
C ASN A 488 -4.92 -15.63 17.48
N ALA A 489 -4.97 -15.47 16.16
CA ALA A 489 -6.23 -15.49 15.41
C ALA A 489 -6.94 -16.86 15.46
N LEU A 490 -6.20 -17.96 15.44
CA LEU A 490 -6.77 -19.31 15.59
C LEU A 490 -7.29 -19.60 17.00
N HIS A 491 -6.66 -19.04 18.04
CA HIS A 491 -7.13 -19.18 19.43
C HIS A 491 -8.48 -18.50 19.67
N LEU A 492 -8.82 -17.49 18.88
CA LEU A 492 -10.15 -16.89 18.92
C LEU A 492 -11.19 -17.90 18.38
N VAL A 493 -10.84 -18.68 17.35
CA VAL A 493 -11.75 -19.69 16.75
C VAL A 493 -11.98 -20.85 17.72
N HIS A 494 -13.20 -21.42 17.71
CA HIS A 494 -13.51 -22.61 18.50
C HIS A 494 -12.51 -23.76 18.18
N PRO A 495 -11.95 -24.48 19.18
CA PRO A 495 -10.85 -25.44 19.00
C PRO A 495 -11.08 -26.52 17.93
N ARG A 496 -12.34 -26.93 17.71
CA ARG A 496 -12.72 -27.91 16.67
C ARG A 496 -12.54 -27.42 15.22
N TYR A 497 -12.49 -26.11 15.01
CA TYR A 497 -12.38 -25.47 13.69
C TYR A 497 -11.08 -24.66 13.52
N ALA A 498 -10.17 -24.74 14.50
CA ALA A 498 -8.91 -24.02 14.51
C ALA A 498 -7.84 -24.70 13.63
N TRP A 499 -8.04 -24.61 12.32
CA TRP A 499 -7.13 -25.15 11.31
C TRP A 499 -7.01 -24.26 10.07
N ILE A 500 -5.83 -24.28 9.46
CA ILE A 500 -5.51 -23.52 8.24
C ILE A 500 -5.64 -24.42 7.01
N ASP A 501 -6.22 -23.86 5.93
CA ASP A 501 -6.33 -24.51 4.62
C ASP A 501 -5.30 -23.90 3.64
N LEU A 502 -4.30 -24.68 3.25
CA LEU A 502 -3.26 -24.23 2.29
C LEU A 502 -3.77 -24.12 0.84
N GLN A 503 -5.01 -24.53 0.52
CA GLN A 503 -5.48 -24.57 -0.88
C GLN A 503 -5.64 -23.18 -1.53
N ILE A 504 -5.72 -22.10 -0.76
CA ILE A 504 -5.95 -20.73 -1.27
C ILE A 504 -4.74 -20.17 -2.05
N GLY A 505 -3.54 -20.73 -1.89
CA GLY A 505 -2.34 -20.26 -2.60
C GLY A 505 -1.98 -21.00 -3.90
N GLY A 506 -2.40 -22.25 -4.08
CA GLY A 506 -1.78 -23.15 -5.06
C GLY A 506 -2.59 -23.49 -6.33
N ASN A 507 -3.91 -23.69 -6.23
CA ASN A 507 -4.66 -24.37 -7.29
C ASN A 507 -5.79 -23.56 -7.95
N HIS A 508 -6.28 -22.47 -7.34
CA HIS A 508 -7.28 -21.62 -7.99
C HIS A 508 -6.70 -20.67 -9.05
N PHE A 509 -5.43 -20.27 -8.93
CA PHE A 509 -4.77 -19.36 -9.88
C PHE A 509 -4.37 -19.99 -11.21
N ARG A 510 -4.31 -21.33 -11.31
CA ARG A 510 -3.88 -22.01 -12.55
C ARG A 510 -5.02 -22.45 -13.46
N ASN A 511 -6.23 -22.59 -12.93
CA ASN A 511 -7.34 -23.23 -13.64
C ASN A 511 -8.45 -22.29 -14.11
N GLU A 512 -8.45 -21.01 -13.73
CA GLU A 512 -9.36 -20.01 -14.30
C GLU A 512 -8.57 -19.01 -15.14
N CYS A 513 -7.98 -19.52 -16.23
CA CYS A 513 -7.49 -18.68 -17.32
C CYS A 513 -8.53 -18.68 -18.44
N HIS A 514 -8.90 -17.46 -18.84
CA HIS A 514 -9.51 -17.08 -20.12
C HIS A 514 -9.16 -17.98 -21.33
N PRO A 515 -10.04 -18.04 -22.35
CA PRO A 515 -9.89 -18.94 -23.48
C PRO A 515 -8.61 -18.61 -24.27
N SER A 516 -7.59 -19.47 -24.16
CA SER A 516 -6.37 -19.32 -24.94
C SER A 516 -6.64 -19.68 -26.40
N LYS A 517 -6.41 -18.73 -27.32
CA LYS A 517 -6.38 -18.95 -28.77
C LYS A 517 -5.19 -19.84 -29.15
N LYS A 518 -5.29 -21.15 -28.95
CA LYS A 518 -4.49 -22.18 -29.65
C LYS A 518 -5.36 -23.43 -29.82
N PRO A 519 -5.51 -23.98 -31.03
CA PRO A 519 -6.34 -25.15 -31.24
C PRO A 519 -5.65 -26.36 -30.60
N ARG A 520 -6.32 -26.99 -29.63
CA ARG A 520 -5.95 -28.32 -29.15
C ARG A 520 -6.55 -29.35 -30.12
N THR A 521 -5.67 -30.13 -30.73
CA THR A 521 -6.04 -31.32 -31.50
C THR A 521 -6.73 -32.32 -30.57
N VAL A 522 -7.90 -32.77 -30.99
CA VAL A 522 -8.70 -33.78 -30.32
C VAL A 522 -8.07 -35.14 -30.58
N GLU A 523 -7.62 -35.82 -29.53
CA GLU A 523 -7.56 -37.28 -29.50
C GLU A 523 -8.40 -37.74 -28.31
N GLU A 524 -9.61 -38.19 -28.63
CA GLU A 524 -10.42 -39.02 -27.77
C GLU A 524 -9.74 -40.38 -27.60
N GLN A 525 -9.51 -40.80 -26.36
CA GLN A 525 -9.55 -42.22 -26.04
C GLN A 525 -9.98 -42.46 -24.58
N SER A 526 -10.96 -43.36 -24.52
CA SER A 526 -11.77 -43.86 -23.42
C SER A 526 -11.08 -44.24 -22.12
N GLY A 527 -11.78 -43.95 -21.01
CA GLY A 527 -12.21 -44.93 -20.01
C GLY A 527 -11.15 -45.82 -19.36
N ASN A 528 -10.75 -45.45 -18.13
CA ASN A 528 -10.60 -46.47 -17.09
C ASN A 528 -10.89 -45.91 -15.70
N SER A 529 -11.81 -46.58 -15.00
CA SER A 529 -12.19 -46.30 -13.63
C SER A 529 -11.03 -46.64 -12.71
N GLY A 530 -10.34 -45.62 -12.19
CA GLY A 530 -9.34 -45.74 -11.15
C GLY A 530 -9.71 -44.83 -10.00
N VAL A 531 -10.05 -45.43 -8.86
CA VAL A 531 -10.19 -44.74 -7.57
C VAL A 531 -8.87 -44.03 -7.29
N TYR A 532 -8.79 -42.73 -7.57
CA TYR A 532 -7.66 -41.92 -7.17
C TYR A 532 -7.58 -41.93 -5.64
N PRO A 533 -6.41 -42.20 -5.03
CA PRO A 533 -6.27 -42.10 -3.59
C PRO A 533 -6.50 -40.64 -3.22
N ARG A 534 -7.53 -40.42 -2.39
CA ARG A 534 -7.83 -39.15 -1.73
C ARG A 534 -6.56 -38.68 -1.03
N ARG A 535 -5.74 -37.84 -1.69
CA ARG A 535 -4.56 -37.18 -1.10
C ARG A 535 -5.04 -36.55 0.19
N GLN A 536 -4.54 -37.02 1.33
CA GLN A 536 -4.88 -36.46 2.63
C GLN A 536 -4.37 -35.02 2.66
N TRP A 537 -5.28 -34.07 2.77
CA TRP A 537 -4.99 -32.64 2.71
C TRP A 537 -4.33 -32.20 4.03
N PRO A 538 -3.24 -31.39 4.03
CA PRO A 538 -2.56 -31.03 5.25
C PRO A 538 -3.31 -29.87 5.92
N PHE A 539 -4.28 -30.20 6.76
CA PHE A 539 -4.80 -29.25 7.74
C PHE A 539 -3.68 -28.95 8.74
N ILE A 540 -3.30 -27.68 8.87
CA ILE A 540 -2.33 -27.26 9.89
C ILE A 540 -3.13 -26.83 11.13
N GLY A 541 -2.94 -27.57 12.23
CA GLY A 541 -3.49 -27.22 13.53
C GLY A 541 -2.53 -26.36 14.34
N ILE A 542 -3.02 -25.81 15.45
CA ILE A 542 -2.27 -24.93 16.35
C ILE A 542 -0.96 -25.58 16.81
N GLU A 543 -0.96 -26.87 17.17
CA GLU A 543 0.24 -27.58 17.63
C GLU A 543 1.38 -27.54 16.61
N LYS A 544 1.08 -27.72 15.32
CA LYS A 544 2.09 -27.66 14.25
C LYS A 544 2.63 -26.24 14.03
N LEU A 545 1.79 -25.21 14.20
CA LEU A 545 2.21 -23.81 14.11
C LEU A 545 3.11 -23.42 15.28
N GLU A 546 2.80 -23.91 16.49
CA GLU A 546 3.66 -23.74 17.66
C GLU A 546 5.02 -24.42 17.47
N ASP A 547 5.03 -25.63 16.89
CA ASP A 547 6.26 -26.33 16.57
C ASP A 547 7.08 -25.55 15.52
N GLU A 548 6.43 -25.03 14.48
CA GLU A 548 7.06 -24.17 13.46
C GLU A 548 7.58 -22.86 14.08
N PHE A 549 6.86 -22.26 15.02
CA PHE A 549 7.28 -21.07 15.75
C PHE A 549 8.58 -21.33 16.54
N VAL A 550 8.63 -22.43 17.30
CA VAL A 550 9.81 -22.82 18.08
C VAL A 550 11.03 -23.03 17.17
N LEU A 551 10.85 -23.72 16.04
CA LEU A 551 11.95 -23.92 15.07
C LEU A 551 12.43 -22.59 14.46
N THR A 552 11.49 -21.72 14.08
CA THR A 552 11.81 -20.40 13.51
C THR A 552 12.53 -19.51 14.52
N TYR A 553 12.17 -19.61 15.81
CA TYR A 553 12.82 -18.84 16.86
C TYR A 553 14.25 -19.34 17.11
N ALA A 554 14.47 -20.66 17.02
CA ALA A 554 15.82 -21.23 17.09
C ALA A 554 16.69 -20.77 15.91
N GLU A 555 16.14 -20.78 14.69
CA GLU A 555 16.80 -20.23 13.48
C GLU A 555 17.16 -18.75 13.63
N TYR A 556 16.25 -17.96 14.22
CA TYR A 556 16.48 -16.54 14.48
C TYR A 556 17.68 -16.33 15.43
N LEU A 557 17.76 -17.08 16.53
CA LEU A 557 18.89 -16.99 17.46
C LEU A 557 20.22 -17.39 16.80
N LEU A 558 20.21 -18.45 16.00
CA LEU A 558 21.40 -18.87 15.24
C LEU A 558 21.81 -17.84 14.19
N SER A 559 20.84 -17.19 13.56
CA SER A 559 21.09 -16.09 12.63
C SER A 559 21.72 -14.87 13.32
N LEU A 560 21.35 -14.56 14.57
CA LEU A 560 22.01 -13.50 15.35
C LEU A 560 23.47 -13.85 15.65
N ALA A 561 23.76 -15.14 15.85
CA ALA A 561 25.11 -15.66 16.02
C ALA A 561 25.88 -15.86 14.70
N ASN A 562 25.30 -15.47 13.54
CA ASN A 562 25.85 -15.68 12.19
C ASN A 562 26.10 -17.16 11.80
N VAL A 563 25.40 -18.10 12.43
CA VAL A 563 25.50 -19.52 12.11
C VAL A 563 24.34 -19.93 11.19
N LYS A 564 24.67 -20.50 10.02
CA LYS A 564 23.66 -20.95 9.05
C LYS A 564 23.21 -22.37 9.38
N TRP A 565 21.92 -22.51 9.71
CA TRP A 565 21.25 -23.80 9.78
C TRP A 565 20.28 -23.94 8.59
N MET A 566 20.27 -25.10 7.95
CA MET A 566 19.34 -25.41 6.86
C MET A 566 18.30 -26.39 7.39
N ARG A 567 17.03 -26.00 7.33
CA ARG A 567 15.92 -26.85 7.77
C ARG A 567 15.86 -28.12 6.92
N PRO A 568 15.97 -29.32 7.51
CA PRO A 568 15.84 -30.56 6.75
C PRO A 568 14.38 -30.73 6.30
N GLY A 569 14.17 -31.02 5.01
CA GLY A 569 12.84 -31.16 4.40
C GLY A 569 12.06 -32.42 4.80
N ASN A 570 12.60 -33.25 5.70
CA ASN A 570 11.94 -34.45 6.22
C ASN A 570 11.79 -34.33 7.74
N GLU A 571 10.75 -34.97 8.29
CA GLU A 571 10.34 -35.01 9.71
C GLU A 571 11.39 -35.59 10.70
N THR A 572 12.67 -35.63 10.31
CA THR A 572 13.77 -36.01 11.19
C THR A 572 14.02 -34.88 12.19
N LEU A 573 13.77 -35.20 13.47
CA LEU A 573 13.95 -34.30 14.60
C LEU A 573 15.37 -33.67 14.59
N PRO A 574 15.50 -32.38 14.90
CA PRO A 574 16.72 -31.64 14.65
C PRO A 574 17.72 -31.81 15.80
N SER A 575 18.33 -32.98 15.90
CA SER A 575 19.46 -33.24 16.79
C SER A 575 20.61 -32.26 16.51
N ASP A 576 20.86 -31.99 15.21
CA ASP A 576 21.90 -31.08 14.73
C ASP A 576 21.65 -29.62 15.15
N LEU A 577 20.38 -29.20 15.24
CA LEU A 577 20.02 -27.85 15.71
C LEU A 577 20.36 -27.66 17.18
N VAL A 578 20.11 -28.70 17.99
CA VAL A 578 20.42 -28.66 19.43
C VAL A 578 21.92 -28.54 19.65
N ASP A 579 22.73 -29.27 18.89
CA ASP A 579 24.20 -29.17 18.96
C ASP A 579 24.68 -27.77 18.59
N LEU A 580 24.13 -27.19 17.52
CA LEU A 580 24.46 -25.83 17.07
C LEU A 580 24.08 -24.76 18.11
N LEU A 581 22.93 -24.91 18.78
CA LEU A 581 22.49 -24.00 19.84
C LEU A 581 23.39 -24.08 21.09
N ILE A 582 23.95 -25.26 21.40
CA ILE A 582 24.92 -25.46 22.47
C ILE A 582 26.25 -24.79 22.12
N GLU A 583 26.69 -24.90 20.86
CA GLU A 583 27.88 -24.20 20.37
C GLU A 583 27.74 -22.67 20.51
N THR A 584 26.54 -22.12 20.27
CA THR A 584 26.24 -20.68 20.41
C THR A 584 25.81 -20.24 21.82
N ASP A 585 26.02 -21.05 22.85
CA ASP A 585 25.69 -20.77 24.27
C ASP A 585 24.20 -20.45 24.54
N SER A 586 23.29 -20.87 23.65
CA SER A 586 21.83 -20.62 23.75
C SER A 586 21.10 -21.81 24.39
N TYR A 587 21.45 -22.12 25.64
CA TYR A 587 20.98 -23.32 26.35
C TYR A 587 19.46 -23.34 26.59
N ASP A 588 18.84 -22.22 26.95
CA ASP A 588 17.39 -22.15 27.19
C ASP A 588 16.58 -22.60 25.96
N MET A 589 17.03 -22.18 24.77
CA MET A 589 16.35 -22.57 23.54
C MET A 589 16.61 -24.03 23.19
N ALA A 590 17.84 -24.51 23.38
CA ALA A 590 18.17 -25.92 23.21
C ALA A 590 17.26 -26.83 24.07
N PHE A 591 17.07 -26.48 25.34
CA PHE A 591 16.15 -27.21 26.23
C PHE A 591 14.67 -27.07 25.84
N THR A 592 14.25 -25.91 25.34
CA THR A 592 12.88 -25.70 24.85
C THR A 592 12.56 -26.60 23.66
N VAL A 593 13.48 -26.68 22.69
CA VAL A 593 13.37 -27.59 21.53
C VAL A 593 13.35 -29.05 22.00
N LEU A 594 14.25 -29.43 22.91
CA LEU A 594 14.31 -30.79 23.46
C LEU A 594 12.99 -31.23 24.08
N LEU A 595 12.42 -30.41 24.96
CA LEU A 595 11.18 -30.73 25.66
C LEU A 595 9.95 -30.76 24.75
N ARG A 596 9.95 -29.96 23.67
CA ARG A 596 8.83 -29.88 22.73
C ARG A 596 8.78 -31.08 21.80
N PHE A 597 9.92 -31.46 21.22
CA PHE A 597 9.99 -32.50 20.19
C PHE A 597 10.23 -33.91 20.73
N TRP A 598 10.91 -34.08 21.87
CA TRP A 598 11.17 -35.41 22.45
C TRP A 598 10.29 -35.68 23.66
N LYS A 599 9.72 -36.90 23.72
CA LYS A 599 8.91 -37.38 24.85
C LYS A 599 9.40 -38.73 25.37
N GLY A 600 9.24 -38.97 26.67
CA GLY A 600 9.50 -40.28 27.31
C GLY A 600 10.98 -40.68 27.33
N SER A 601 11.27 -41.93 26.94
CA SER A 601 12.63 -42.50 27.01
C SER A 601 13.62 -41.89 26.02
N ARG A 602 13.13 -41.31 24.90
CA ARG A 602 14.01 -40.63 23.93
C ARG A 602 14.50 -39.29 24.47
N LEU A 603 13.63 -38.56 25.16
CA LEU A 603 14.00 -37.31 25.84
C LEU A 603 15.11 -37.55 26.88
N LYS A 604 15.01 -38.64 27.65
CA LYS A 604 16.04 -39.00 28.63
C LYS A 604 17.43 -39.17 28.00
N ARG A 605 17.53 -39.87 26.86
CA ARG A 605 18.80 -40.06 26.14
C ARG A 605 19.35 -38.76 25.56
N GLU A 606 18.49 -37.93 24.97
CA GLU A 606 18.93 -36.65 24.43
C GLU A 606 19.34 -35.67 25.54
N LEU A 607 18.67 -35.69 26.70
CA LEU A 607 19.13 -34.94 27.86
C LEU A 607 20.53 -35.41 28.30
N GLU A 608 20.77 -36.72 28.40
CA GLU A 608 22.12 -37.23 28.70
C GLU A 608 23.15 -36.73 27.66
N ARG A 609 22.82 -36.78 26.37
CA ARG A 609 23.69 -36.30 25.27
C ARG A 609 24.01 -34.81 25.39
N VAL A 610 22.98 -33.99 25.62
CA VAL A 610 23.10 -32.53 25.72
C VAL A 610 23.89 -32.13 26.96
N PHE A 611 23.57 -32.70 28.13
CA PHE A 611 24.36 -32.46 29.34
C PHE A 611 25.81 -32.91 29.19
N SER A 612 26.08 -33.99 28.45
CA SER A 612 27.45 -34.40 28.10
C SER A 612 28.16 -33.35 27.25
N ALA A 613 27.49 -32.81 26.23
CA ALA A 613 28.05 -31.80 25.34
C ALA A 613 28.33 -30.47 26.06
N VAL A 614 27.39 -30.01 26.91
CA VAL A 614 27.59 -28.81 27.74
C VAL A 614 28.75 -29.02 28.72
N ALA A 615 28.81 -30.18 29.39
CA ALA A 615 29.90 -30.50 30.30
C ALA A 615 31.27 -30.58 29.60
N PHE A 616 31.31 -31.16 28.40
CA PHE A 616 32.52 -31.20 27.57
C PHE A 616 33.01 -29.79 27.19
N LYS A 617 32.10 -28.87 26.85
CA LYS A 617 32.44 -27.47 26.55
C LYS A 617 33.06 -26.74 27.76
N CYS A 618 32.72 -27.15 28.98
CA CYS A 618 33.28 -26.60 30.22
C CYS A 618 34.73 -27.06 30.49
N CYS A 619 35.24 -28.08 29.78
CA CYS A 619 36.59 -28.64 30.00
C CYS A 619 37.69 -27.85 29.26
N PRO A 620 38.92 -27.78 29.81
CA PRO A 620 40.03 -27.09 29.14
C PRO A 620 40.49 -27.88 27.90
N THR A 621 40.25 -27.35 26.70
CA THR A 621 40.79 -27.92 25.46
C THR A 621 42.32 -27.82 25.46
N LYS A 622 43.01 -28.94 25.72
CA LYS A 622 44.46 -29.05 25.59
C LYS A 622 44.80 -29.12 24.09
N VAL A 623 45.17 -27.99 23.48
CA VAL A 623 45.71 -28.00 22.11
C VAL A 623 47.11 -28.62 22.17
N SER A 624 47.26 -29.76 21.53
CA SER A 624 48.52 -30.50 21.37
C SER A 624 49.51 -29.71 20.51
N SER A 625 50.46 -28.99 21.11
CA SER A 625 51.67 -28.55 20.41
C SER A 625 52.79 -29.56 20.64
N SER A 626 52.96 -30.48 19.69
CA SER A 626 54.16 -31.31 19.56
C SER A 626 54.88 -30.90 18.28
N GLY A 627 56.11 -30.40 18.39
CA GLY A 627 56.97 -30.09 17.23
C GLY A 627 58.09 -29.09 17.48
N ILE A 628 59.15 -29.54 18.17
CA ILE A 628 60.58 -29.31 17.86
C ILE A 628 61.15 -27.87 17.86
N GLY A 629 62.10 -27.63 18.78
CA GLY A 629 63.32 -26.77 18.69
C GLY A 629 63.11 -25.27 18.39
N SER A 630 63.75 -24.29 19.03
CA SER A 630 64.96 -24.21 19.85
C SER A 630 65.01 -22.78 20.40
N THR A 631 65.76 -22.61 21.49
CA THR A 631 66.22 -21.38 22.14
C THR A 631 66.42 -20.14 21.24
N ASP A 632 65.94 -18.95 21.68
CA ASP A 632 66.81 -17.85 22.18
C ASP A 632 66.10 -16.47 22.31
N LEU A 633 66.38 -15.82 23.45
CA LEU A 633 66.67 -14.39 23.66
C LEU A 633 65.65 -13.25 23.34
N LEU A 634 65.11 -12.67 24.42
CA LEU A 634 65.22 -11.26 24.85
C LEU A 634 65.32 -10.10 23.82
N LEU A 635 64.30 -9.20 23.88
CA LEU A 635 64.34 -7.71 24.02
C LEU A 635 63.62 -6.81 22.98
N LEU A 636 62.75 -5.97 23.58
CA LEU A 636 62.40 -4.55 23.33
C LEU A 636 61.38 -4.13 22.24
N PRO A 637 60.58 -3.06 22.53
CA PRO A 637 59.39 -2.67 21.78
C PRO A 637 59.66 -1.52 20.78
N SER A 638 58.83 -1.40 19.74
CA SER A 638 58.71 -0.15 18.97
C SER A 638 57.26 0.09 18.52
N LYS A 639 56.84 1.35 18.68
CA LYS A 639 55.56 1.93 18.24
C LYS A 639 55.47 2.02 16.72
N ASP A 640 54.29 1.82 16.13
CA ASP A 640 53.44 2.93 15.65
C ASP A 640 52.13 2.40 15.04
N ASP A 641 51.14 3.29 15.08
CA ASP A 641 49.69 3.10 14.95
C ASP A 641 49.20 2.58 13.59
N THR A 642 48.10 1.81 13.58
CA THR A 642 46.75 2.25 13.13
C THR A 642 45.81 1.07 12.78
N ILE A 643 44.53 1.24 13.21
CA ILE A 643 43.29 0.54 12.80
C ILE A 643 42.98 -0.78 13.54
N ILE A 644 42.02 -0.65 14.46
CA ILE A 644 41.45 -1.68 15.34
C ILE A 644 40.61 -2.68 14.52
N HIS A 645 41.15 -3.88 14.34
CA HIS A 645 40.36 -5.09 14.13
C HIS A 645 40.38 -5.88 15.44
N GLU A 646 39.32 -5.77 16.25
CA GLU A 646 39.15 -6.61 17.45
C GLU A 646 38.65 -8.00 17.06
N ALA A 647 39.59 -8.86 16.69
CA ALA A 647 39.49 -10.30 16.88
C ALA A 647 40.89 -10.82 17.20
N PHE A 648 40.98 -11.66 18.25
CA PHE A 648 42.17 -12.28 18.83
C PHE A 648 43.01 -11.42 19.80
N ASN A 649 42.60 -11.45 21.08
CA ASN A 649 43.54 -11.61 22.19
C ASN A 649 42.84 -12.31 23.37
N GLY A 650 42.97 -13.64 23.43
CA GLY A 650 42.48 -14.45 24.54
C GLY A 650 43.41 -14.36 25.73
N ASN A 651 43.21 -13.39 26.62
CA ASN A 651 43.84 -13.38 27.94
C ASN A 651 43.39 -14.60 28.75
N PRO A 652 44.28 -15.28 29.49
CA PRO A 652 43.94 -16.46 30.29
C PRO A 652 42.91 -16.17 31.40
N SER A 653 42.81 -14.91 31.86
CA SER A 653 41.81 -14.47 32.84
C SER A 653 40.37 -14.43 32.32
N VAL A 654 40.17 -14.09 31.04
CA VAL A 654 38.83 -14.02 30.41
C VAL A 654 38.27 -15.42 30.11
N ARG A 655 39.15 -16.39 29.85
CA ARG A 655 38.74 -17.80 29.68
C ARG A 655 38.34 -18.44 31.02
N GLN A 656 38.98 -18.07 32.12
CA GLN A 656 38.63 -18.56 33.45
C GLN A 656 37.31 -18.00 33.97
N SER A 657 36.99 -16.72 33.71
CA SER A 657 35.70 -16.14 34.09
C SER A 657 34.54 -16.72 33.29
N ASN A 658 34.72 -16.95 31.98
CA ASN A 658 33.71 -17.61 31.15
C ASN A 658 33.43 -19.06 31.61
N ARG A 659 34.48 -19.78 32.03
CA ARG A 659 34.36 -21.15 32.55
C ARG A 659 33.53 -21.24 33.83
N ASN A 660 33.73 -20.31 34.77
CA ASN A 660 32.97 -20.31 36.02
C ASN A 660 31.48 -20.02 35.74
N ASN A 661 31.19 -19.09 34.84
CA ASN A 661 29.82 -18.80 34.43
C ASN A 661 29.15 -20.02 33.74
N GLN A 662 29.87 -20.77 32.90
CA GLN A 662 29.34 -21.99 32.27
C GLN A 662 29.06 -23.12 33.27
N LEU A 663 29.90 -23.27 34.30
CA LEU A 663 29.68 -24.25 35.37
C LEU A 663 28.48 -23.87 36.27
N GLU A 664 28.27 -22.58 36.55
CA GLU A 664 27.09 -22.08 37.27
C GLU A 664 25.79 -22.28 36.47
N VAL A 665 25.84 -22.05 35.16
CA VAL A 665 24.72 -22.34 34.25
C VAL A 665 24.39 -23.83 34.21
N LEU A 666 25.42 -24.69 34.19
CA LEU A 666 25.26 -26.14 34.26
C LEU A 666 24.65 -26.59 35.59
N GLU A 667 25.06 -26.00 36.71
CA GLU A 667 24.47 -26.25 38.04
C GLU A 667 22.97 -25.92 38.06
N LEU A 668 22.59 -24.75 37.51
CA LEU A 668 21.20 -24.30 37.45
C LEU A 668 20.32 -25.24 36.62
N TYR A 669 20.80 -25.67 35.45
CA TYR A 669 20.03 -26.62 34.63
C TYR A 669 20.01 -28.03 35.23
N LEU A 670 21.09 -28.48 35.86
CA LEU A 670 21.11 -29.78 36.54
C LEU A 670 20.11 -29.81 37.69
N ASP A 671 20.01 -28.75 38.50
CA ASP A 671 19.03 -28.71 39.59
C ASP A 671 17.58 -28.74 39.05
N LYS A 672 17.33 -28.05 37.94
CA LYS A 672 16.02 -28.04 37.26
C LYS A 672 15.64 -29.42 36.68
N TYR A 673 16.58 -30.14 36.08
CA TYR A 673 16.29 -31.39 35.35
C TYR A 673 16.63 -32.69 36.10
N LYS A 674 17.36 -32.65 37.22
CA LYS A 674 17.70 -33.82 38.06
C LYS A 674 16.47 -34.61 38.51
N ARG A 675 15.36 -33.93 38.80
CA ARG A 675 14.09 -34.58 39.18
C ARG A 675 13.45 -35.38 38.03
N PHE A 676 13.70 -34.98 36.79
CA PHE A 676 13.19 -35.67 35.61
C PHE A 676 14.07 -36.86 35.20
N HIS A 677 15.39 -36.75 35.42
CA HIS A 677 16.33 -37.80 35.09
C HIS A 677 17.48 -37.86 36.11
N ALA A 678 17.39 -38.83 37.02
CA ALA A 678 18.31 -38.96 38.14
C ALA A 678 19.75 -39.28 37.70
N ARG A 679 19.99 -39.89 36.53
CA ARG A 679 21.35 -40.20 36.06
C ARG A 679 22.11 -39.00 35.46
N LEU A 680 21.51 -37.81 35.33
CA LEU A 680 22.19 -36.64 34.72
C LEU A 680 23.48 -36.21 35.45
N PRO A 681 23.52 -36.13 36.79
CA PRO A 681 24.76 -35.79 37.50
C PRO A 681 25.86 -36.84 37.30
N ILE A 682 25.51 -38.13 37.17
CA ILE A 682 26.47 -39.21 36.83
C ILE A 682 27.12 -38.92 35.47
N VAL A 683 26.30 -38.62 34.46
CA VAL A 683 26.78 -38.33 33.10
C VAL A 683 27.67 -37.09 33.07
N VAL A 684 27.32 -36.03 33.80
CA VAL A 684 28.15 -34.83 33.89
C VAL A 684 29.48 -35.12 34.60
N ALA A 685 29.47 -35.83 35.72
CA ALA A 685 30.71 -36.20 36.42
C ALA A 685 31.61 -37.10 35.56
N GLU A 686 31.02 -38.09 34.88
CA GLU A 686 31.72 -39.00 33.97
C GLU A 686 32.34 -38.26 32.78
N THR A 687 31.63 -37.28 32.20
CA THR A 687 32.13 -36.50 31.05
C THR A 687 33.25 -35.54 31.44
N LEU A 688 33.17 -34.91 32.62
CA LEU A 688 34.25 -34.08 33.16
C LEU A 688 35.52 -34.91 33.40
N LEU A 689 35.40 -36.05 34.08
CA LEU A 689 36.53 -36.95 34.38
C LEU A 689 37.11 -37.60 33.13
N ARG A 690 36.27 -37.92 32.13
CA ARG A 690 36.73 -38.45 30.83
C ARG A 690 37.56 -37.43 30.06
N SER A 691 37.21 -36.15 30.17
CA SER A 691 37.87 -35.07 29.43
C SER A 691 39.20 -34.68 30.07
N ASP A 692 39.25 -34.65 31.40
CA ASP A 692 40.47 -34.43 32.16
C ASP A 692 40.47 -35.29 33.44
N PRO A 693 41.27 -36.37 33.51
CA PRO A 693 41.32 -37.23 34.68
C PRO A 693 41.90 -36.55 35.93
N GLN A 694 42.57 -35.39 35.77
CA GLN A 694 43.11 -34.61 36.90
C GLN A 694 42.18 -33.49 37.37
N ILE A 695 40.99 -33.34 36.78
CA ILE A 695 40.06 -32.27 37.17
C ILE A 695 39.45 -32.55 38.55
N GLU A 696 39.48 -31.55 39.43
CA GLU A 696 38.71 -31.57 40.65
C GLU A 696 37.24 -31.32 40.33
N LEU A 697 36.36 -32.27 40.68
CA LEU A 697 34.93 -32.09 40.47
C LEU A 697 34.41 -30.92 41.31
N PRO A 698 33.53 -30.06 40.77
CA PRO A 698 32.95 -28.95 41.52
C PRO A 698 32.27 -29.41 42.81
N HIS A 699 32.42 -28.61 43.88
CA HIS A 699 31.89 -28.96 45.20
C HIS A 699 30.38 -29.20 45.18
N TRP A 700 29.62 -28.37 44.46
CA TRP A 700 28.16 -28.54 44.32
C TRP A 700 27.79 -29.90 43.70
N LEU A 701 28.56 -30.37 42.71
CA LEU A 701 28.31 -31.64 42.03
C LEU A 701 28.59 -32.81 42.98
N VAL A 702 29.69 -32.75 43.75
CA VAL A 702 30.00 -33.74 44.79
C VAL A 702 28.92 -33.76 45.87
N CYS A 703 28.42 -32.60 46.30
CA CYS A 703 27.29 -32.51 47.23
C CYS A 703 26.01 -33.13 46.68
N MET A 704 25.79 -33.11 45.37
CA MET A 704 24.63 -33.77 44.75
C MET A 704 24.68 -35.30 44.87
N PHE A 705 25.86 -35.92 44.89
CA PHE A 705 26.06 -37.36 45.12
C PHE A 705 26.08 -37.74 46.61
N LYS A 706 26.54 -36.82 47.47
CA LYS A 706 26.57 -37.03 48.92
C LYS A 706 25.20 -36.87 49.60
N GLY A 707 24.15 -36.55 48.83
CA GLY A 707 22.79 -36.39 49.35
C GLY A 707 22.63 -35.15 50.23
N GLY A 708 23.03 -33.98 49.72
CA GLY A 708 23.17 -32.71 50.46
C GLY A 708 22.16 -32.47 51.59
N GLN A 709 22.68 -32.16 52.79
CA GLN A 709 22.04 -31.73 54.07
C GLN A 709 20.72 -32.40 54.54
N GLN A 710 20.03 -33.23 53.75
CA GLN A 710 18.81 -33.92 54.15
C GLN A 710 19.15 -35.33 54.65
N LYS A 711 19.06 -35.46 55.99
CA LYS A 711 18.89 -36.68 56.81
C LYS A 711 19.16 -38.01 56.07
N THR A 712 20.44 -38.35 56.06
CA THR A 712 21.08 -39.67 55.92
C THR A 712 20.14 -40.87 56.03
N ALA A 713 19.80 -41.47 54.88
CA ALA A 713 19.72 -42.93 54.82
C ALA A 713 21.16 -43.45 54.88
N TRP A 714 21.52 -44.13 55.96
CA TRP A 714 22.82 -44.79 56.05
C TRP A 714 22.82 -45.93 55.03
N GLY A 715 23.76 -45.89 54.08
CA GLY A 715 23.90 -46.90 53.03
C GLY A 715 24.07 -46.30 51.63
N MET A 716 24.98 -46.87 50.84
CA MET A 716 25.20 -46.50 49.44
C MET A 716 24.29 -47.29 48.48
N THR A 717 23.00 -47.46 48.84
CA THR A 717 22.00 -48.29 48.13
C THR A 717 21.02 -47.52 47.26
N GLY A 718 21.05 -46.20 47.32
CA GLY A 718 20.08 -45.29 46.71
C GLY A 718 20.04 -45.36 45.19
N GLN A 719 18.84 -45.15 44.68
CA GLN A 719 18.57 -45.10 43.26
C GLN A 719 19.11 -43.81 42.64
N GLU A 720 20.06 -44.03 41.72
CA GLU A 720 20.43 -43.22 40.55
C GLU A 720 21.23 -41.91 40.74
N CYS A 721 21.71 -41.55 41.94
CA CYS A 721 22.75 -40.52 42.12
C CYS A 721 23.52 -40.68 43.44
N ASP A 722 24.18 -41.83 43.57
CA ASP A 722 24.69 -42.30 44.84
C ASP A 722 26.17 -42.07 45.06
N ALA A 723 26.58 -41.93 46.32
CA ALA A 723 27.98 -41.94 46.73
C ALA A 723 28.74 -43.19 46.23
N ALA A 724 28.06 -44.34 46.11
CA ALA A 724 28.60 -45.53 45.44
C ALA A 724 28.89 -45.32 43.94
N SER A 725 28.05 -44.55 43.25
CA SER A 725 28.25 -44.23 41.83
C SER A 725 29.44 -43.29 41.65
N LEU A 726 29.59 -42.29 42.54
CA LEU A 726 30.76 -41.41 42.56
C LEU A 726 32.05 -42.16 42.91
N LEU A 727 32.01 -43.06 43.89
CA LEU A 727 33.13 -43.94 44.23
C LEU A 727 33.57 -44.77 43.02
N ARG A 728 32.61 -45.37 42.30
CA ARG A 728 32.90 -46.12 41.07
C ARG A 728 33.53 -45.24 39.99
N LEU A 729 32.99 -44.05 39.75
CA LEU A 729 33.56 -43.10 38.79
C LEU A 729 35.01 -42.75 39.15
N TYR A 730 35.31 -42.43 40.41
CA TYR A 730 36.69 -42.14 40.82
C TYR A 730 37.64 -43.32 40.66
N VAL A 731 37.19 -44.54 40.96
CA VAL A 731 37.99 -45.76 40.72
C VAL A 731 38.23 -45.96 39.22
N ASP A 732 37.19 -45.82 38.40
CA ASP A 732 37.24 -46.07 36.95
C ASP A 732 38.14 -45.04 36.22
N TYR A 733 38.27 -43.81 36.73
CA TYR A 733 39.12 -42.75 36.16
C TYR A 733 40.47 -42.55 36.88
N GLY A 734 40.86 -43.42 37.80
CA GLY A 734 42.19 -43.41 38.43
C GLY A 734 42.37 -42.36 39.55
N ARG A 735 41.29 -41.81 40.09
CA ARG A 735 41.26 -40.85 41.20
C ARG A 735 41.20 -41.55 42.55
N TYR A 736 42.28 -42.27 42.88
CA TYR A 736 42.32 -43.15 44.05
C TYR A 736 42.33 -42.40 45.40
N THR A 737 42.89 -41.20 45.45
CA THR A 737 42.91 -40.34 46.64
C THR A 737 41.49 -39.97 47.05
N GLU A 738 40.70 -39.43 46.12
CA GLU A 738 39.34 -38.97 46.41
C GLU A 738 38.36 -40.13 46.59
N ALA A 739 38.59 -41.26 45.89
CA ALA A 739 37.85 -42.50 46.12
C ALA A 739 38.05 -43.00 47.56
N THR A 740 39.30 -43.00 48.05
CA THR A 740 39.62 -43.42 49.42
C THR A 740 39.04 -42.44 50.44
N ASP A 741 39.15 -41.13 50.19
CA ASP A 741 38.63 -40.10 51.09
C ASP A 741 37.10 -40.17 51.23
N ILE A 742 36.34 -40.34 50.13
CA ILE A 742 34.89 -40.52 50.20
C ILE A 742 34.52 -41.77 51.02
N LEU A 743 35.21 -42.88 50.78
CA LEU A 743 34.93 -44.12 51.49
C LEU A 743 35.21 -43.98 53.00
N VAL A 744 36.34 -43.37 53.35
CA VAL A 744 36.72 -43.09 54.75
C VAL A 744 35.74 -42.10 55.38
N GLU A 745 35.36 -41.03 54.70
CA GLU A 745 34.38 -40.03 55.19
C GLU A 745 33.05 -40.71 55.54
N TYR A 746 32.54 -41.61 54.70
CA TYR A 746 31.31 -42.36 54.99
C TYR A 746 31.48 -43.38 56.12
N ILE A 747 32.60 -44.08 56.19
CA ILE A 747 32.90 -45.04 57.28
C ILE A 747 33.02 -44.30 58.63
N VAL A 748 33.71 -43.17 58.66
CA VAL A 748 33.88 -42.33 59.85
C VAL A 748 32.56 -41.69 60.25
N ALA A 749 31.79 -41.15 59.29
CA ALA A 749 30.46 -40.63 59.55
C ALA A 749 29.57 -41.71 60.20
N TYR A 750 29.60 -42.95 59.68
CA TYR A 750 28.86 -44.09 60.23
C TYR A 750 29.30 -44.46 61.65
N ALA A 751 30.60 -44.40 61.93
CA ALA A 751 31.14 -44.59 63.28
C ALA A 751 30.69 -43.49 64.26
N SER A 752 30.59 -42.24 63.80
CA SER A 752 30.28 -41.05 64.60
C SER A 752 28.78 -40.70 64.73
N ALA A 753 27.87 -41.64 64.48
CA ALA A 753 26.43 -41.40 64.52
C ALA A 753 25.95 -40.83 65.88
N LYS A 754 25.04 -39.85 65.85
CA LYS A 754 24.46 -39.25 67.06
C LYS A 754 23.62 -40.28 67.84
N PRO A 755 23.40 -40.10 69.16
CA PRO A 755 22.67 -41.06 69.99
C PRO A 755 21.28 -41.46 69.46
N ALA A 756 20.56 -40.53 68.81
CA ALA A 756 19.27 -40.78 68.18
C ALA A 756 19.35 -41.66 66.91
N ASP A 757 20.49 -41.64 66.22
CA ASP A 757 20.71 -42.33 64.94
C ASP A 757 21.34 -43.72 65.12
N ILE A 758 21.79 -44.07 66.33
CA ILE A 758 22.31 -45.41 66.68
C ILE A 758 21.24 -46.48 66.43
N ILE A 759 19.96 -46.15 66.67
CA ILE A 759 18.83 -47.06 66.41
C ILE A 759 18.72 -47.36 64.92
N HIS A 760 18.93 -46.35 64.06
CA HIS A 760 18.91 -46.52 62.61
C HIS A 760 20.12 -47.30 62.12
N ARG A 761 21.28 -47.06 62.71
CA ARG A 761 22.53 -47.78 62.44
C ARG A 761 22.46 -49.27 62.77
N LYS A 762 21.80 -49.64 63.87
CA LYS A 762 21.64 -51.03 64.32
C LYS A 762 20.53 -51.80 63.59
N ARG A 763 19.79 -51.19 62.67
CA ARG A 763 18.79 -51.93 61.89
C ARG A 763 19.47 -52.95 60.97
N PRO A 764 18.85 -54.12 60.75
CA PRO A 764 19.33 -55.05 59.74
C PRO A 764 19.34 -54.35 58.37
N PHE A 765 20.45 -54.50 57.64
CA PHE A 765 20.70 -53.84 56.34
C PHE A 765 20.84 -52.31 56.37
N ALA A 766 21.07 -51.70 57.54
CA ALA A 766 21.28 -50.25 57.70
C ALA A 766 22.58 -49.70 57.08
N ALA A 767 23.50 -50.56 56.66
CA ALA A 767 24.70 -50.17 55.97
C ALA A 767 24.94 -51.15 54.82
N TRP A 768 25.01 -50.63 53.60
CA TRP A 768 25.46 -51.39 52.45
C TRP A 768 26.52 -50.55 51.75
N PHE A 769 27.73 -51.10 51.72
CA PHE A 769 28.83 -50.57 50.94
C PHE A 769 29.03 -51.46 49.71
N PRO A 770 29.37 -50.88 48.54
CA PRO A 770 29.63 -51.66 47.34
C PRO A 770 30.99 -52.38 47.48
N TYR A 771 31.01 -53.53 48.15
CA TYR A 771 32.23 -54.32 48.39
C TYR A 771 33.03 -54.57 47.10
N THR A 772 32.34 -54.81 45.99
CA THR A 772 32.98 -54.98 44.67
C THR A 772 33.74 -53.74 44.18
N ALA A 773 33.29 -52.53 44.53
CA ALA A 773 34.00 -51.29 44.18
C ALA A 773 35.21 -51.07 45.10
N ILE A 774 35.10 -51.48 46.38
CA ILE A 774 36.21 -51.45 47.35
C ILE A 774 37.30 -52.45 46.96
N GLU A 775 36.92 -53.67 46.58
CA GLU A 775 37.83 -54.69 46.08
C GLU A 775 38.55 -54.22 44.80
N ARG A 776 37.82 -53.60 43.86
CA ARG A 776 38.43 -53.01 42.66
C ARG A 776 39.43 -51.91 43.01
N LEU A 777 39.08 -51.00 43.92
CA LEU A 777 40.00 -49.97 44.41
C LEU A 777 41.26 -50.61 45.02
N TRP A 778 41.10 -51.67 45.82
CA TRP A 778 42.19 -52.40 46.44
C TRP A 778 43.14 -53.02 45.40
N CYS A 779 42.57 -53.72 44.41
CA CYS A 779 43.32 -54.34 43.32
C CYS A 779 44.06 -53.28 42.48
N GLN A 780 43.40 -52.18 42.13
CA GLN A 780 44.02 -51.09 41.35
C GLN A 780 45.16 -50.41 42.11
N LEU A 781 45.02 -50.23 43.43
CA LEU A 781 46.12 -49.75 44.30
C LEU A 781 47.26 -50.77 44.41
N GLU A 782 47.01 -52.06 44.21
CA GLU A 782 48.05 -53.10 44.19
C GLU A 782 48.80 -53.13 42.87
N GLU A 783 48.07 -53.01 41.77
CA GLU A 783 48.61 -52.90 40.42
C GLU A 783 49.46 -51.63 40.27
N SER A 784 49.04 -50.49 40.82
CA SER A 784 49.82 -49.24 40.79
C SER A 784 51.13 -49.34 41.59
N VAL A 785 51.11 -50.00 42.76
CA VAL A 785 52.32 -50.30 43.55
C VAL A 785 53.25 -51.24 42.80
N SER A 786 52.72 -52.29 42.17
CA SER A 786 53.51 -53.26 41.40
C SER A 786 54.12 -52.69 40.12
N SER A 787 53.49 -51.68 39.52
CA SER A 787 53.94 -50.98 38.32
C SER A 787 54.86 -49.77 38.60
N GLY A 788 55.15 -49.49 39.87
CA GLY A 788 56.11 -48.45 40.29
C GLY A 788 55.58 -47.01 40.23
N GLN A 789 54.28 -46.80 39.99
CA GLN A 789 53.67 -45.49 39.94
C GLN A 789 53.19 -45.06 41.34
N MET A 790 53.67 -43.91 41.83
CA MET A 790 53.21 -43.29 43.09
C MET A 790 53.16 -44.26 44.30
N VAL A 791 54.16 -45.14 44.42
CA VAL A 791 54.21 -46.24 45.41
C VAL A 791 53.95 -45.77 46.84
N GLN A 792 54.62 -44.71 47.29
CA GLN A 792 54.45 -44.18 48.66
C GLN A 792 53.03 -43.66 48.95
N GLN A 793 52.38 -43.05 47.95
CA GLN A 793 51.01 -42.56 48.11
C GLN A 793 50.02 -43.72 48.10
N CYS A 794 50.21 -44.72 47.23
CA CYS A 794 49.34 -45.89 47.16
C CYS A 794 49.45 -46.75 48.42
N GLU A 795 50.65 -46.95 48.98
CA GLU A 795 50.84 -47.64 50.26
C GLU A 795 50.19 -46.89 51.42
N LYS A 796 50.32 -45.54 51.44
CA LYS A 796 49.63 -44.69 52.42
C LYS A 796 48.11 -44.85 52.32
N LEU A 797 47.53 -44.76 51.11
CA LEU A 797 46.10 -44.95 50.90
C LEU A 797 45.63 -46.35 51.31
N LYS A 798 46.40 -47.41 51.00
CA LYS A 798 46.11 -48.77 51.46
C LYS A 798 46.09 -48.90 52.98
N SER A 799 47.06 -48.29 53.67
CA SER A 799 47.09 -48.32 55.15
C SER A 799 45.87 -47.62 55.77
N ILE A 800 45.47 -46.48 55.20
CA ILE A 800 44.30 -45.71 55.65
C ILE A 800 43.01 -46.52 55.40
N LEU A 801 42.90 -47.14 54.23
CA LEU A 801 41.76 -47.96 53.84
C LEU A 801 41.63 -49.21 54.74
N LEU A 802 42.73 -49.93 55.00
CA LEU A 802 42.74 -51.07 55.92
C LEU A 802 42.33 -50.66 57.33
N GLY A 803 42.88 -49.56 57.84
CA GLY A 803 42.54 -49.05 59.17
C GLY A 803 41.07 -48.69 59.30
N ALA A 804 40.51 -48.00 58.31
CA ALA A 804 39.09 -47.64 58.27
C ALA A 804 38.18 -48.88 58.17
N LEU A 805 38.51 -49.84 57.29
CA LEU A 805 37.72 -51.07 57.11
C LEU A 805 37.77 -51.98 58.35
N GLN A 806 38.93 -52.14 58.99
CA GLN A 806 39.04 -52.92 60.24
C GLN A 806 38.21 -52.28 61.36
N SER A 807 38.28 -50.95 61.48
CA SER A 807 37.47 -50.20 62.45
C SER A 807 35.97 -50.39 62.17
N HIS A 808 35.57 -50.34 60.90
CA HIS A 808 34.19 -50.57 60.47
C HIS A 808 33.71 -52.00 60.77
N LEU A 809 34.53 -53.02 60.47
CA LEU A 809 34.18 -54.42 60.72
C LEU A 809 34.07 -54.73 62.22
N HIS A 810 34.96 -54.16 63.04
CA HIS A 810 34.88 -54.28 64.50
C HIS A 810 33.59 -53.65 65.04
N LEU A 811 33.24 -52.48 64.49
CA LEU A 811 32.03 -51.75 64.83
C LEU A 811 30.75 -52.50 64.42
N LEU A 812 30.70 -53.04 63.20
CA LEU A 812 29.60 -53.89 62.73
C LEU A 812 29.44 -55.16 63.56
N LYS A 813 30.55 -55.78 63.98
CA LYS A 813 30.52 -56.94 64.87
C LYS A 813 29.84 -56.59 66.19
N GLY A 814 30.22 -55.48 66.83
CA GLY A 814 29.57 -54.98 68.05
C GLY A 814 28.08 -54.65 67.83
N ASP A 815 27.74 -53.96 66.74
CA ASP A 815 26.34 -53.65 66.42
C ASP A 815 25.50 -54.91 66.17
N SER A 816 26.10 -55.96 65.57
CA SER A 816 25.42 -57.24 65.34
C SER A 816 25.19 -58.04 66.62
N GLU A 817 26.14 -58.02 67.56
CA GLU A 817 26.00 -58.64 68.89
C GLU A 817 24.93 -57.89 69.72
N ASP A 818 24.89 -56.56 69.61
CA ASP A 818 23.85 -55.71 70.22
C ASP A 818 22.46 -55.92 69.59
N ALA A 819 22.39 -56.12 68.27
CA ALA A 819 21.13 -56.42 67.57
C ALA A 819 20.58 -57.81 67.94
N VAL A 820 21.45 -58.80 68.11
CA VAL A 820 21.06 -60.15 68.54
C VAL A 820 20.62 -60.17 69.99
N SER A 821 21.29 -59.43 70.88
CA SER A 821 20.93 -59.33 72.30
C SER A 821 19.67 -58.53 72.58
N SER A 822 19.27 -57.62 71.69
CA SER A 822 17.99 -56.87 71.77
C SER A 822 16.78 -57.61 71.17
N ALA A 823 17.02 -58.74 70.48
CA ALA A 823 15.97 -59.59 69.91
C ALA A 823 15.56 -60.77 70.82
N ILE A 824 16.28 -60.98 71.94
CA ILE A 824 15.96 -61.90 73.05
C ILE A 824 15.25 -61.10 74.13
#